data_AF-A0ABD3PQP7-F1
#
_entry.id   AF-A0ABD3PQP7-F1
#
_cell.length_a   1.000
_cell.length_b   1.000
_cell.length_c   1.000
_cell.angle_alpha   90.00
_cell.angle_beta   90.00
_cell.angle_gamma   90.00
#
_symmetry.space_group_name_H-M   'P 1'
#
loop_
_entity.id
_entity.type
_entity.pdbx_description
1 polymer ?
#
loop_
_entity_poly.entity_id
_entity_poly.type
_entity_poly.pdbx_seq_one_letter_code
_entity_poly.pdbx_strand_id
1 'polypeptide(L)'
;MLQLWAFVLVFGGIASKNVAAFAPPSPYCVQSRVATQPLRRGFSSSPIRLSSPNDFDLNDDYDDEEDDEPELLDKLLGKKLGINIGSELPGFTPEEIEELRIQAQATLDKAIDGRLADIEALREQIQEDLKESKERMKVASSLNAQVEKQNLLEKIDRLTSDFLQGNADFRESTKQAAAADRIAATSGRGVDWGSWGTVGGLDVIVGSSETVERPSKLLGSVDSARRRGDLSVESDDTVSMPTENRILVVSDGQRDKGSKRVIDELGRLLDKAFDSDITIDTYSPTSNIPMGGNNAQTALIFAYSLNDRSSLENILGRVLKRTAPVAGGAAGVPPSHVVIVSSLGTERTNKMPYSMQNMFGGKLDKLREIEQAIVAISRSRIDGKQKPLDYTIVKFGEVASSDGESGTETISIQPGDQLDGEIGPNAAAQVLLQAMAFQPYARNSTLCSTGLLPSGVTIDAATWNDKFLCLSGPELLRIEAGRGNEVDDGKVLDPKFEQLAQYVKEWSSVYEGDRKGTGLTTPVLVRNSRKGPSQFDGVIAREGVRLLFQTTNTGDRYKSATEEKQDEKERNSGSGGSAVKKTSGSAPVSVKARKEGGVEVLVEKTVDGELRVRARRCNMDHKTIVKEMSEEVIVSNLKKAVKAWVDARGVTGF
;
A
#
# COMPACT_ATOMS: atom_id res chain seq x y z
N MET A 1 37.43 55.06 0.67
CA MET A 1 37.61 54.16 1.83
C MET A 1 36.74 52.94 1.59
N LEU A 2 37.17 51.69 1.52
CA LEU A 2 38.43 50.93 1.43
C LEU A 2 37.96 49.65 0.67
N GLN A 3 38.56 49.21 -0.44
CA GLN A 3 39.71 48.26 -0.50
C GLN A 3 39.43 46.96 0.30
N LEU A 4 39.64 45.71 -0.14
CA LEU A 4 40.37 45.02 -1.23
C LEU A 4 40.16 43.50 -0.91
N TRP A 5 40.00 42.51 -1.81
CA TRP A 5 41.03 41.79 -2.58
C TRP A 5 40.34 40.68 -3.40
N ALA A 6 40.74 40.56 -4.67
CA ALA A 6 40.72 39.32 -5.43
C ALA A 6 42.13 38.70 -5.36
N PHE A 7 42.25 37.36 -5.36
CA PHE A 7 43.48 36.68 -5.79
C PHE A 7 43.16 35.34 -6.48
N VAL A 8 44.06 34.98 -7.39
CA VAL A 8 43.97 34.06 -8.53
C VAL A 8 45.13 33.05 -8.46
N LEU A 9 44.97 31.90 -9.16
CA LEU A 9 45.93 30.82 -9.56
C LEU A 9 45.99 29.57 -8.64
N VAL A 10 45.56 28.36 -9.07
CA VAL A 10 46.00 27.42 -10.14
C VAL A 10 47.08 26.43 -9.67
N PHE A 11 46.75 25.12 -9.61
CA PHE A 11 47.36 23.94 -10.28
C PHE A 11 47.04 22.64 -9.52
N GLY A 12 46.74 21.55 -10.23
CA GLY A 12 46.74 20.20 -9.66
C GLY A 12 45.86 19.19 -10.38
N GLY A 13 46.25 18.79 -11.59
CA GLY A 13 45.64 17.65 -12.28
C GLY A 13 46.11 16.32 -11.69
N ILE A 14 45.18 15.39 -11.48
CA ILE A 14 45.47 13.96 -11.37
C ILE A 14 44.50 13.23 -12.30
N ALA A 15 45.09 12.61 -13.33
CA ALA A 15 44.43 11.71 -14.25
C ALA A 15 44.28 10.33 -13.61
N SER A 16 43.08 9.77 -13.67
CA SER A 16 42.86 8.33 -13.42
C SER A 16 42.13 7.73 -14.61
N LYS A 17 42.88 6.92 -15.34
CA LYS A 17 42.47 6.11 -16.49
C LYS A 17 41.56 4.99 -16.00
N ASN A 18 40.38 4.85 -16.60
CA ASN A 18 39.67 3.56 -16.69
C ASN A 18 38.96 3.53 -18.06
N VAL A 19 39.66 2.96 -19.05
CA VAL A 19 39.12 2.67 -20.38
C VAL A 19 38.61 1.23 -20.32
N ALA A 20 37.29 1.05 -20.15
CA ALA A 20 36.62 -0.20 -20.48
C ALA A 20 36.18 -0.12 -21.95
N ALA A 21 36.86 -0.88 -22.80
CA ALA A 21 36.54 -0.98 -24.22
C ALA A 21 35.22 -1.75 -24.40
N PHE A 22 34.17 -1.05 -24.80
CA PHE A 22 32.96 -1.67 -25.35
C PHE A 22 33.03 -1.64 -26.87
N ALA A 23 32.93 -2.84 -27.47
CA ALA A 23 32.89 -3.01 -28.91
C ALA A 23 31.58 -2.44 -29.50
N PRO A 24 31.61 -1.80 -30.68
CA PRO A 24 30.41 -1.28 -31.34
C PRO A 24 29.57 -2.42 -31.94
N PRO A 25 28.23 -2.31 -31.96
CA PRO A 25 27.38 -3.28 -32.62
C PRO A 25 27.51 -3.19 -34.15
N SER A 26 27.70 -4.36 -34.77
CA SER A 26 27.65 -4.58 -36.22
C SER A 26 26.26 -4.25 -36.80
N PRO A 27 26.16 -3.57 -37.95
CA PRO A 27 24.89 -3.35 -38.63
C PRO A 27 24.51 -4.61 -39.42
N TYR A 28 23.61 -5.43 -38.87
CA TYR A 28 22.92 -6.46 -39.67
C TYR A 28 21.62 -5.90 -40.26
N CYS A 29 21.70 -5.65 -41.57
CA CYS A 29 20.58 -5.52 -42.48
C CYS A 29 19.81 -6.85 -42.52
N VAL A 30 18.51 -6.84 -42.17
CA VAL A 30 17.62 -7.98 -42.40
C VAL A 30 16.62 -7.59 -43.49
N GLN A 31 16.86 -8.13 -44.68
CA GLN A 31 15.85 -8.27 -45.72
C GLN A 31 14.83 -9.33 -45.32
N SER A 32 13.58 -8.97 -45.46
CA SER A 32 12.39 -9.80 -45.35
C SER A 32 12.31 -10.85 -46.46
N ARG A 33 12.14 -12.12 -46.10
CA ARG A 33 11.42 -13.11 -46.95
C ARG A 33 10.63 -14.11 -46.12
N VAL A 34 9.40 -14.28 -46.59
CA VAL A 34 8.34 -15.22 -46.21
C VAL A 34 8.68 -16.63 -46.71
N ALA A 35 8.42 -17.68 -45.91
CA ALA A 35 7.78 -18.95 -46.33
C ALA A 35 7.81 -20.05 -45.23
N THR A 36 6.60 -20.47 -44.83
CA THR A 36 6.06 -21.85 -44.60
C THR A 36 6.89 -22.97 -43.93
N GLN A 37 6.30 -23.49 -42.83
CA GLN A 37 6.28 -24.83 -42.16
C GLN A 37 6.86 -26.09 -42.87
N PRO A 38 6.83 -27.31 -42.24
CA PRO A 38 7.26 -27.79 -40.90
C PRO A 38 8.13 -29.08 -40.98
N LEU A 39 8.76 -29.56 -39.88
CA LEU A 39 8.82 -30.99 -39.44
C LEU A 39 9.92 -31.34 -38.41
N ARG A 40 9.48 -32.17 -37.45
CA ARG A 40 10.13 -33.20 -36.59
C ARG A 40 11.60 -33.60 -36.78
N ARG A 41 12.22 -33.84 -35.59
CA ARG A 41 13.22 -34.87 -35.13
C ARG A 41 14.34 -34.11 -34.37
N GLY A 42 14.78 -34.44 -33.16
CA GLY A 42 14.78 -35.68 -32.39
C GLY A 42 16.21 -36.22 -32.30
N PHE A 43 16.98 -35.89 -31.26
CA PHE A 43 18.21 -36.53 -30.73
C PHE A 43 18.47 -35.88 -29.34
N SER A 44 18.59 -36.55 -28.19
CA SER A 44 19.47 -37.64 -27.72
C SER A 44 20.85 -37.17 -27.23
N SER A 45 21.18 -37.56 -25.97
CA SER A 45 22.51 -37.64 -25.31
C SER A 45 23.13 -36.31 -24.83
N SER A 46 23.66 -36.09 -23.61
CA SER A 46 24.22 -36.95 -22.53
C SER A 46 24.25 -36.19 -21.18
N PRO A 47 24.45 -36.85 -20.02
CA PRO A 47 24.48 -36.22 -18.71
C PRO A 47 25.89 -35.76 -18.30
N ILE A 48 26.02 -34.53 -17.80
CA ILE A 48 27.24 -34.04 -17.15
C ILE A 48 27.04 -34.11 -15.64
N ARG A 49 27.74 -35.06 -15.01
CA ARG A 49 28.09 -35.04 -13.58
C ARG A 49 29.23 -34.04 -13.42
N LEU A 50 29.09 -33.05 -12.52
CA LEU A 50 30.24 -32.43 -11.87
C LEU A 50 29.85 -32.02 -10.44
N SER A 51 30.82 -32.25 -9.59
CA SER A 51 30.90 -32.25 -8.14
C SER A 51 30.66 -30.90 -7.45
N SER A 52 30.03 -30.96 -6.27
CA SER A 52 30.10 -29.95 -5.22
C SER A 52 31.55 -29.81 -4.71
N PRO A 53 31.98 -28.62 -4.27
CA PRO A 53 32.07 -28.46 -2.82
C PRO A 53 31.60 -27.10 -2.29
N ASN A 54 31.18 -27.15 -1.02
CA ASN A 54 30.98 -26.03 -0.11
C ASN A 54 32.18 -25.08 -0.12
N ASP A 55 31.91 -23.78 -0.05
CA ASP A 55 32.59 -22.90 0.90
C ASP A 55 31.66 -21.76 1.30
N PHE A 56 31.44 -21.69 2.62
CA PHE A 56 30.79 -20.62 3.35
C PHE A 56 31.84 -19.51 3.52
N ASP A 57 31.56 -18.32 3.02
CA ASP A 57 32.34 -17.12 3.37
C ASP A 57 31.35 -15.97 3.59
N LEU A 58 30.91 -15.83 4.83
CA LEU A 58 30.17 -14.68 5.35
C LEU A 58 31.17 -13.83 6.12
N ASN A 59 31.74 -12.84 5.45
CA ASN A 59 32.35 -11.68 6.10
C ASN A 59 31.22 -10.71 6.44
N ASP A 60 30.84 -10.69 7.71
CA ASP A 60 30.09 -9.59 8.32
C ASP A 60 31.10 -8.49 8.68
N ASP A 61 31.05 -7.40 7.91
CA ASP A 61 31.65 -6.11 8.25
C ASP A 61 30.90 -5.54 9.47
N TYR A 62 31.52 -5.66 10.64
CA TYR A 62 31.21 -4.82 11.80
C TYR A 62 32.32 -3.77 11.92
N ASP A 63 32.06 -2.60 11.32
CA ASP A 63 32.70 -1.33 11.68
C ASP A 63 32.17 -0.93 13.07
N ASP A 64 32.84 -1.40 14.13
CA ASP A 64 32.75 -0.79 15.47
C ASP A 64 33.89 0.22 15.60
N GLU A 65 33.51 1.50 15.57
CA GLU A 65 34.36 2.62 15.97
C GLU A 65 34.64 2.52 17.49
N GLU A 66 35.75 1.90 17.87
CA GLU A 66 36.30 1.98 19.22
C GLU A 66 37.14 3.26 19.37
N ASP A 67 36.62 4.18 20.18
CA ASP A 67 37.31 5.35 20.73
C ASP A 67 38.46 4.92 21.65
N ASP A 68 39.68 4.89 21.12
CA ASP A 68 40.93 4.76 21.86
C ASP A 68 41.33 6.10 22.52
N GLU A 69 41.06 6.28 23.82
CA GLU A 69 41.81 7.20 24.68
C GLU A 69 42.50 6.48 25.86
N PRO A 70 43.77 6.05 25.71
CA PRO A 70 44.60 5.65 26.84
C PRO A 70 45.78 6.61 27.10
N GLU A 71 45.55 7.91 27.26
CA GLU A 71 46.64 8.87 27.60
C GLU A 71 46.77 9.22 29.10
N LEU A 72 45.97 8.63 30.00
CA LEU A 72 45.98 9.04 31.42
C LEU A 72 46.93 8.24 32.34
N LEU A 73 47.40 7.06 31.94
CA LEU A 73 48.22 6.20 32.83
C LEU A 73 49.71 6.55 32.85
N ASP A 74 50.27 7.06 31.75
CA ASP A 74 51.70 7.35 31.65
C ASP A 74 52.16 8.56 32.50
N LYS A 75 51.23 9.42 32.92
CA LYS A 75 51.53 10.56 33.81
C LYS A 75 51.74 10.18 35.28
N LEU A 76 51.43 8.94 35.69
CA LEU A 76 51.57 8.49 37.09
C LEU A 76 52.85 7.68 37.37
N LEU A 77 53.48 7.09 36.36
CA LEU A 77 54.68 6.24 36.53
C LEU A 77 56.01 7.01 36.65
N GLY A 78 56.00 8.34 36.45
CA GLY A 78 57.22 9.18 36.46
C GLY A 78 57.70 9.68 37.82
N LYS A 79 56.96 9.49 38.93
CA LYS A 79 57.39 9.98 40.25
C LYS A 79 58.19 8.92 41.00
N LYS A 80 59.50 8.86 40.73
CA LYS A 80 60.49 8.15 41.57
C LYS A 80 60.40 8.67 43.01
N LEU A 81 59.74 7.92 43.89
CA LEU A 81 59.95 8.02 45.33
C LEU A 81 61.36 7.50 45.59
N GLY A 82 62.28 8.38 45.99
CA GLY A 82 63.71 8.11 46.15
C GLY A 82 64.07 7.19 47.33
N ILE A 83 63.33 6.10 47.54
CA ILE A 83 63.63 5.07 48.53
C ILE A 83 64.24 3.89 47.78
N ASN A 84 65.58 3.87 47.72
CA ASN A 84 66.34 2.74 47.19
C ASN A 84 66.36 1.62 48.25
N ILE A 85 65.27 0.84 48.32
CA ILE A 85 65.16 -0.32 49.24
C ILE A 85 66.16 -1.43 48.85
N GLY A 86 66.68 -1.41 47.62
CA GLY A 86 67.61 -2.42 47.10
C GLY A 86 69.00 -2.43 47.74
N SER A 87 69.41 -1.39 48.48
CA SER A 87 70.74 -1.34 49.12
C SER A 87 70.78 -1.83 50.57
N GLU A 88 69.62 -2.05 51.21
CA GLU A 88 69.54 -2.47 52.61
C GLU A 88 69.08 -3.92 52.81
N LEU A 89 68.71 -4.62 51.73
CA LEU A 89 68.35 -6.02 51.79
C LEU A 89 69.63 -6.88 51.71
N PRO A 90 69.91 -7.75 52.70
CA PRO A 90 70.99 -8.73 52.59
C PRO A 90 70.72 -9.60 51.37
N GLY A 91 71.70 -9.66 50.45
CA GLY A 91 71.58 -10.46 49.24
C GLY A 91 71.43 -11.93 49.61
N PHE A 92 70.27 -12.51 49.33
CA PHE A 92 70.03 -13.94 49.48
C PHE A 92 71.10 -14.71 48.71
N THR A 93 71.61 -15.77 49.32
CA THR A 93 72.51 -16.68 48.64
C THR A 93 71.76 -17.37 47.49
N PRO A 94 72.45 -17.78 46.41
CA PRO A 94 71.80 -18.42 45.27
C PRO A 94 71.02 -19.69 45.64
N GLU A 95 71.40 -20.37 46.73
CA GLU A 95 70.66 -21.53 47.26
C GLU A 95 69.32 -21.12 47.91
N GLU A 96 69.30 -20.03 48.69
CA GLU A 96 68.08 -19.50 49.31
C GLU A 96 67.10 -18.92 48.27
N ILE A 97 67.61 -18.36 47.16
CA ILE A 97 66.76 -17.87 46.06
C ILE A 97 66.03 -19.04 45.39
N GLU A 98 66.70 -20.17 45.20
CA GLU A 98 66.09 -21.34 44.58
C GLU A 98 65.09 -22.01 45.52
N GLU A 99 65.40 -22.09 46.82
CA GLU A 99 64.44 -22.59 47.83
C GLU A 99 63.19 -21.69 47.92
N LEU A 100 63.36 -20.36 47.89
CA LEU A 100 62.25 -19.41 47.85
C LEU A 100 61.42 -19.53 46.57
N ARG A 101 62.04 -19.81 45.42
CA ARG A 101 61.31 -20.07 44.18
C ARG A 101 60.48 -21.35 44.26
N ILE A 102 61.06 -22.42 44.77
CA ILE A 102 60.36 -23.70 44.94
C ILE A 102 59.19 -23.53 45.92
N GLN A 103 59.39 -22.81 47.03
CA GLN A 103 58.33 -22.55 48.01
C GLN A 103 57.24 -21.60 47.46
N ALA A 104 57.63 -20.58 46.70
CA ALA A 104 56.70 -19.69 46.02
C ALA A 104 55.88 -20.44 44.97
N GLN A 105 56.51 -21.30 44.18
CA GLN A 105 55.83 -22.10 43.18
C GLN A 105 54.87 -23.10 43.83
N ALA A 106 55.29 -23.80 44.89
CA ALA A 106 54.42 -24.73 45.62
C ALA A 106 53.22 -24.04 46.30
N THR A 107 53.39 -22.80 46.80
CA THR A 107 52.27 -22.02 47.35
C THR A 107 51.34 -21.50 46.27
N LEU A 108 51.88 -21.14 45.10
CA LEU A 108 51.11 -20.68 43.95
C LEU A 108 50.31 -21.83 43.32
N ASP A 109 50.91 -23.01 43.15
CA ASP A 109 50.21 -24.21 42.68
C ASP A 109 49.09 -24.62 43.64
N LYS A 110 49.35 -24.60 44.96
CA LYS A 110 48.31 -24.87 45.97
C LYS A 110 47.15 -23.85 45.92
N ALA A 111 47.45 -22.60 45.63
CA ALA A 111 46.43 -21.55 45.48
C ALA A 111 45.64 -21.70 44.17
N ILE A 112 46.30 -22.13 43.09
CA ILE A 112 45.64 -22.43 41.81
C ILE A 112 44.71 -23.62 41.98
N ASP A 113 45.17 -24.73 42.56
CA ASP A 113 44.37 -25.94 42.76
C ASP A 113 43.13 -25.67 43.63
N GLY A 114 43.27 -24.87 44.69
CA GLY A 114 42.15 -24.45 45.52
C GLY A 114 41.11 -23.63 44.73
N ARG A 115 41.56 -22.67 43.92
CA ARG A 115 40.65 -21.89 43.06
C ARG A 115 40.02 -22.71 41.96
N LEU A 116 40.71 -23.73 41.45
CA LEU A 116 40.20 -24.59 40.40
C LEU A 116 39.05 -25.46 40.93
N ALA A 117 39.21 -26.00 42.15
CA ALA A 117 38.12 -26.70 42.85
C ALA A 117 36.91 -25.80 43.13
N ASP A 118 37.13 -24.54 43.54
CA ASP A 118 36.04 -23.58 43.73
C ASP A 118 35.31 -23.25 42.43
N ILE A 119 36.04 -23.12 41.31
CA ILE A 119 35.44 -22.87 39.98
C ILE A 119 34.61 -24.07 39.52
N GLU A 120 35.08 -25.29 39.78
CA GLU A 120 34.32 -26.50 39.45
C GLU A 120 33.03 -26.60 40.27
N ALA A 121 33.09 -26.32 41.58
CA ALA A 121 31.89 -26.28 42.44
C ALA A 121 30.89 -25.20 41.97
N LEU A 122 31.38 -24.03 41.57
CA LEU A 122 30.54 -22.94 41.07
C LEU A 122 29.89 -23.28 39.72
N ARG A 123 30.62 -23.99 38.84
CA ARG A 123 30.06 -24.52 37.58
C ARG A 123 28.96 -25.54 37.82
N GLU A 124 29.14 -26.44 38.78
CA GLU A 124 28.12 -27.43 39.13
C GLU A 124 26.85 -26.75 39.67
N GLN A 125 27.00 -25.77 40.56
CA GLN A 125 25.89 -24.98 41.09
C GLN A 125 25.13 -24.23 39.99
N ILE A 126 25.85 -23.56 39.08
CA ILE A 126 25.21 -22.86 37.94
C ILE A 126 24.45 -23.84 37.04
N GLN A 127 24.99 -25.03 36.81
CA GLN A 127 24.30 -26.05 36.01
C GLN A 127 23.03 -26.58 36.69
N GLU A 128 23.05 -26.72 38.00
CA GLU A 128 21.87 -27.10 38.79
C GLU A 128 20.80 -26.01 38.76
N ASP A 129 21.18 -24.75 39.02
CA ASP A 129 20.27 -23.60 38.95
C ASP A 129 19.66 -23.42 37.55
N LEU A 130 20.43 -23.65 36.48
CA LEU A 130 19.92 -23.61 35.11
C LEU A 130 18.94 -24.75 34.81
N LYS A 131 19.15 -25.94 35.39
CA LYS A 131 18.20 -27.06 35.24
C LYS A 131 16.90 -26.74 35.99
N GLU A 132 16.98 -26.28 37.23
CA GLU A 132 15.81 -25.91 38.01
C GLU A 132 15.03 -24.76 37.35
N SER A 133 15.73 -23.74 36.86
CA SER A 133 15.13 -22.62 36.12
C SER A 133 14.41 -23.08 34.85
N LYS A 134 15.00 -24.00 34.08
CA LYS A 134 14.35 -24.59 32.90
C LYS A 134 13.09 -25.37 33.25
N GLU A 135 13.08 -26.11 34.36
CA GLU A 135 11.89 -26.83 34.82
C GLU A 135 10.78 -25.87 35.27
N ARG A 136 11.12 -24.83 36.05
CA ARG A 136 10.18 -23.78 36.45
C ARG A 136 9.58 -23.07 35.23
N MET A 137 10.41 -22.75 34.23
CA MET A 137 9.97 -22.12 32.99
C MET A 137 9.03 -23.03 32.18
N LYS A 138 9.32 -24.33 32.12
CA LYS A 138 8.46 -25.31 31.44
C LYS A 138 7.09 -25.44 32.10
N VAL A 139 7.05 -25.50 33.43
CA VAL A 139 5.80 -25.52 34.20
C VAL A 139 5.01 -24.23 34.00
N ALA A 140 5.64 -23.06 34.14
CA ALA A 140 4.99 -21.77 33.92
C ALA A 140 4.46 -21.61 32.49
N SER A 141 5.23 -22.02 31.48
CA SER A 141 4.81 -22.01 30.08
C SER A 141 3.58 -22.91 29.84
N SER A 142 3.58 -24.13 30.41
CA SER A 142 2.44 -25.04 30.31
C SER A 142 1.17 -24.49 30.98
N LEU A 143 1.32 -23.79 32.11
CA LEU A 143 0.20 -23.25 32.87
C LEU A 143 -0.38 -22.03 32.14
N ASN A 144 0.48 -21.17 31.59
CA ASN A 144 0.05 -20.07 30.72
C ASN A 144 -0.67 -20.57 29.46
N ALA A 145 -0.16 -21.62 28.80
CA ALA A 145 -0.83 -22.21 27.65
C ALA A 145 -2.23 -22.77 28.00
N GLN A 146 -2.41 -23.32 29.20
CA GLN A 146 -3.72 -23.76 29.68
C GLN A 146 -4.68 -22.59 29.95
N VAL A 147 -4.19 -21.52 30.58
CA VAL A 147 -4.98 -20.30 30.85
C VAL A 147 -5.39 -19.63 29.54
N GLU A 148 -4.48 -19.50 28.58
CA GLU A 148 -4.80 -18.96 27.25
C GLU A 148 -5.82 -19.83 26.51
N LYS A 149 -5.70 -21.17 26.60
CA LYS A 149 -6.68 -22.08 26.03
C LYS A 149 -8.07 -21.90 26.65
N GLN A 150 -8.17 -21.72 27.96
CA GLN A 150 -9.44 -21.45 28.64
C GLN A 150 -10.02 -20.09 28.22
N ASN A 151 -9.20 -19.04 28.19
CA ASN A 151 -9.62 -17.72 27.73
C ASN A 151 -10.10 -17.74 26.26
N LEU A 152 -9.48 -18.54 25.40
CA LEU A 152 -9.92 -18.72 24.02
C LEU A 152 -11.25 -19.46 23.93
N LEU A 153 -11.47 -20.48 24.76
CA LEU A 153 -12.75 -21.20 24.82
C LEU A 153 -13.88 -20.28 25.28
N GLU A 154 -13.67 -19.49 26.33
CA GLU A 154 -14.66 -18.51 26.81
C GLU A 154 -14.97 -17.44 25.75
N LYS A 155 -13.94 -16.95 25.03
CA LYS A 155 -14.14 -16.03 23.91
C LYS A 155 -14.91 -16.67 22.77
N ILE A 156 -14.65 -17.93 22.44
CA ILE A 156 -15.39 -18.67 21.40
C ILE A 156 -16.84 -18.84 21.83
N ASP A 157 -17.12 -19.20 23.08
CA ASP A 157 -18.49 -19.38 23.56
C ASP A 157 -19.24 -18.04 23.56
N ARG A 158 -18.61 -16.95 23.98
CA ARG A 158 -19.19 -15.60 23.92
C ARG A 158 -19.45 -15.16 22.49
N LEU A 159 -18.47 -15.25 21.58
CA LEU A 159 -18.63 -14.91 20.17
C LEU A 159 -19.67 -15.80 19.49
N THR A 160 -19.77 -17.06 19.88
CA THR A 160 -20.78 -17.98 19.37
C THR A 160 -22.16 -17.56 19.84
N SER A 161 -22.34 -17.24 21.13
CA SER A 161 -23.59 -16.72 21.66
C SER A 161 -24.00 -15.41 20.97
N ASP A 162 -23.08 -14.45 20.87
CA ASP A 162 -23.31 -13.16 20.22
C ASP A 162 -23.65 -13.34 18.72
N PHE A 163 -22.99 -14.27 18.02
CA PHE A 163 -23.29 -14.60 16.64
C PHE A 163 -24.66 -15.29 16.48
N LEU A 164 -25.02 -16.20 17.38
CA LEU A 164 -26.31 -16.89 17.37
C LEU A 164 -27.45 -15.91 17.63
N GLN A 165 -27.24 -14.97 18.54
CA GLN A 165 -28.24 -13.99 18.96
C GLN A 165 -28.36 -12.85 17.94
N GLY A 166 -27.24 -12.34 17.42
CA GLY A 166 -27.22 -11.30 16.38
C GLY A 166 -27.74 -11.77 15.02
N ASN A 167 -27.65 -13.07 14.71
CA ASN A 167 -28.20 -13.65 13.48
C ASN A 167 -29.57 -14.31 13.65
N ALA A 168 -30.25 -14.16 14.79
CA ALA A 168 -31.60 -14.70 14.97
C ALA A 168 -32.55 -14.16 13.88
N ASP A 169 -32.54 -12.85 13.65
CA ASP A 169 -33.34 -12.18 12.62
C ASP A 169 -32.90 -12.57 11.21
N PHE A 170 -31.60 -12.78 10.99
CA PHE A 170 -31.08 -13.22 9.69
C PHE A 170 -31.47 -14.66 9.37
N ARG A 171 -31.54 -15.54 10.36
CA ARG A 171 -32.04 -16.92 10.20
C ARG A 171 -33.53 -16.94 9.89
N GLU A 172 -34.29 -16.06 10.51
CA GLU A 172 -35.71 -15.90 10.23
C GLU A 172 -35.93 -15.36 8.82
N SER A 173 -35.15 -14.35 8.40
CA SER A 173 -35.20 -13.83 7.03
C SER A 173 -34.70 -14.83 5.98
N THR A 174 -33.71 -15.66 6.30
CA THR A 174 -33.22 -16.74 5.42
C THR A 174 -34.25 -17.87 5.31
N LYS A 175 -34.96 -18.21 6.39
CA LYS A 175 -36.11 -19.13 6.35
C LYS A 175 -37.24 -18.56 5.49
N GLN A 176 -37.53 -17.26 5.61
CA GLN A 176 -38.51 -16.58 4.76
C GLN A 176 -38.07 -16.53 3.29
N ALA A 177 -36.80 -16.26 3.02
CA ALA A 177 -36.24 -16.27 1.67
C ALA A 177 -36.27 -17.67 1.05
N ALA A 178 -35.93 -18.72 1.80
CA ALA A 178 -36.05 -20.11 1.34
C ALA A 178 -37.52 -20.54 1.15
N ALA A 179 -38.44 -20.02 1.97
CA ALA A 179 -39.88 -20.21 1.75
C ALA A 179 -40.37 -19.48 0.49
N ALA A 180 -39.92 -18.26 0.26
CA ALA A 180 -40.20 -17.48 -0.94
C ALA A 180 -39.59 -18.12 -2.20
N ASP A 181 -38.40 -18.71 -2.09
CA ASP A 181 -37.72 -19.43 -3.17
C ASP A 181 -38.45 -20.74 -3.53
N ARG A 182 -39.00 -21.46 -2.53
CA ARG A 182 -39.91 -22.60 -2.79
C ARG A 182 -41.20 -22.16 -3.50
N ILE A 183 -41.72 -20.97 -3.20
CA ILE A 183 -42.89 -20.39 -3.87
C ILE A 183 -42.52 -19.88 -5.28
N ALA A 184 -41.30 -19.38 -5.49
CA ALA A 184 -40.81 -18.94 -6.81
C ALA A 184 -40.45 -20.13 -7.72
N ALA A 185 -39.95 -21.24 -7.16
CA ALA A 185 -39.67 -22.46 -7.88
C ALA A 185 -40.93 -23.10 -8.50
N THR A 186 -42.12 -22.79 -7.97
CA THR A 186 -43.40 -23.21 -8.57
C THR A 186 -43.93 -22.26 -9.65
N SER A 187 -43.34 -21.06 -9.80
CA SER A 187 -43.74 -20.05 -10.81
C SER A 187 -42.76 -19.90 -11.99
N GLY A 188 -41.68 -20.69 -12.03
CA GLY A 188 -40.91 -20.94 -13.25
C GLY A 188 -40.11 -19.75 -13.81
N ARG A 189 -39.80 -18.73 -13.02
CA ARG A 189 -38.87 -17.66 -13.40
C ARG A 189 -37.65 -17.66 -12.47
N GLY A 190 -36.55 -18.22 -12.97
CA GLY A 190 -35.24 -18.11 -12.34
C GLY A 190 -34.75 -16.65 -12.34
N VAL A 191 -34.08 -16.26 -11.26
CA VAL A 191 -33.49 -14.93 -11.09
C VAL A 191 -32.07 -14.97 -11.67
N ASP A 192 -31.83 -14.19 -12.73
CA ASP A 192 -30.53 -14.09 -13.38
C ASP A 192 -29.50 -13.36 -12.50
N TRP A 193 -28.31 -13.94 -12.49
CA TRP A 193 -27.14 -13.58 -11.68
C TRP A 193 -26.12 -12.80 -12.54
N GLY A 194 -25.49 -11.75 -12.01
CA GLY A 194 -24.17 -11.30 -12.48
C GLY A 194 -23.91 -9.78 -12.47
N SER A 195 -22.67 -9.29 -12.42
CA SER A 195 -21.35 -9.89 -12.12
C SER A 195 -20.28 -8.80 -12.31
N TRP A 196 -19.37 -8.66 -11.36
CA TRP A 196 -18.10 -7.93 -11.51
C TRP A 196 -17.03 -8.88 -12.08
N GLY A 197 -16.60 -8.64 -13.32
CA GLY A 197 -15.47 -9.33 -13.95
C GLY A 197 -15.71 -9.71 -15.42
N THR A 198 -14.64 -9.63 -16.21
CA THR A 198 -14.55 -9.97 -17.63
C THR A 198 -15.10 -11.36 -17.95
N VAL A 199 -16.09 -11.42 -18.85
CA VAL A 199 -16.57 -12.66 -19.48
C VAL A 199 -16.17 -12.59 -20.95
N GLY A 200 -15.39 -13.57 -21.43
CA GLY A 200 -14.97 -13.65 -22.84
C GLY A 200 -13.82 -12.74 -23.26
N GLY A 201 -13.09 -12.13 -22.33
CA GLY A 201 -11.94 -11.27 -22.65
C GLY A 201 -12.29 -9.81 -22.97
N LEU A 202 -13.56 -9.42 -22.85
CA LEU A 202 -14.04 -8.04 -22.85
C LEU A 202 -14.35 -7.60 -21.41
N ASP A 203 -13.86 -6.40 -21.04
CA ASP A 203 -14.23 -5.73 -19.79
C ASP A 203 -15.71 -5.35 -19.88
N VAL A 204 -16.54 -5.90 -18.99
CA VAL A 204 -17.90 -5.41 -18.79
C VAL A 204 -17.78 -4.11 -17.99
N ILE A 205 -17.68 -3.01 -18.71
CA ILE A 205 -17.96 -1.68 -18.15
C ILE A 205 -19.45 -1.67 -17.85
N VAL A 206 -19.83 -1.39 -16.60
CA VAL A 206 -21.21 -1.02 -16.29
C VAL A 206 -21.48 0.28 -17.02
N GLY A 207 -22.08 0.15 -18.20
CA GLY A 207 -22.29 1.23 -19.15
C GLY A 207 -22.96 0.71 -20.40
N SER A 208 -24.20 0.24 -20.27
CA SER A 208 -25.29 0.32 -21.27
C SER A 208 -26.42 -0.65 -20.90
N SER A 209 -27.34 -0.18 -20.05
CA SER A 209 -28.73 -0.40 -20.42
C SER A 209 -29.01 0.60 -21.53
N GLU A 210 -29.05 0.11 -22.77
CA GLU A 210 -29.35 0.85 -24.00
C GLU A 210 -30.78 1.42 -24.07
N THR A 211 -31.47 1.60 -22.94
CA THR A 211 -32.91 1.96 -22.94
C THR A 211 -33.30 3.16 -22.08
N VAL A 212 -32.34 3.94 -21.55
CA VAL A 212 -32.68 5.21 -20.88
C VAL A 212 -31.74 6.34 -21.31
N GLU A 213 -32.09 6.98 -22.43
CA GLU A 213 -31.42 8.14 -23.04
C GLU A 213 -31.64 9.45 -22.25
N ARG A 214 -31.31 9.53 -20.95
CA ARG A 214 -31.41 10.81 -20.21
C ARG A 214 -30.26 11.05 -19.22
N PRO A 215 -29.53 12.18 -19.31
CA PRO A 215 -28.32 12.45 -18.52
C PRO A 215 -28.61 13.08 -17.15
N SER A 216 -27.75 12.79 -16.17
CA SER A 216 -27.79 13.41 -14.84
C SER A 216 -26.68 14.44 -14.67
N LYS A 217 -27.01 15.68 -14.29
CA LYS A 217 -26.05 16.75 -13.90
C LYS A 217 -25.42 16.54 -12.51
N LEU A 218 -25.66 15.38 -11.90
CA LEU A 218 -25.34 15.08 -10.51
C LEU A 218 -23.84 15.10 -10.25
N LEU A 219 -23.42 15.89 -9.25
CA LEU A 219 -22.13 15.74 -8.58
C LEU A 219 -22.02 14.30 -8.10
N GLY A 220 -20.96 13.63 -8.56
CA GLY A 220 -20.57 12.33 -8.06
C GLY A 220 -21.19 11.09 -8.71
N SER A 221 -21.88 11.24 -9.84
CA SER A 221 -22.05 10.11 -10.78
C SER A 221 -20.77 9.90 -11.58
N VAL A 222 -20.29 8.66 -11.65
CA VAL A 222 -19.09 8.27 -12.44
C VAL A 222 -19.23 8.68 -13.91
N ASP A 223 -20.46 8.64 -14.44
CA ASP A 223 -20.76 9.04 -15.82
C ASP A 223 -20.62 10.55 -16.04
N SER A 224 -20.97 11.36 -15.04
CA SER A 224 -20.82 12.82 -15.09
C SER A 224 -19.35 13.24 -15.07
N ALA A 225 -18.53 12.56 -14.26
CA ALA A 225 -17.09 12.83 -14.18
C ALA A 225 -16.36 12.42 -15.48
N ARG A 226 -16.74 11.30 -16.08
CA ARG A 226 -16.13 10.82 -17.34
C ARG A 226 -16.50 11.65 -18.56
N ARG A 227 -17.73 12.14 -18.68
CA ARG A 227 -18.19 12.90 -19.87
C ARG A 227 -17.78 14.38 -19.88
N ARG A 228 -17.48 15.00 -18.74
CA ARG A 228 -16.96 16.39 -18.71
C ARG A 228 -15.56 16.53 -19.31
N GLY A 229 -14.81 15.45 -19.43
CA GLY A 229 -13.53 15.46 -20.15
C GLY A 229 -13.67 15.46 -21.68
N ASP A 230 -14.89 15.28 -22.22
CA ASP A 230 -15.14 14.94 -23.63
C ASP A 230 -16.18 15.88 -24.29
N LEU A 231 -16.21 17.15 -23.87
CA LEU A 231 -17.29 18.10 -24.16
C LEU A 231 -17.40 18.50 -25.65
N SER A 232 -18.41 17.99 -26.38
CA SER A 232 -18.92 18.58 -27.64
C SER A 232 -20.33 18.13 -28.09
N VAL A 233 -21.31 17.88 -27.20
CA VAL A 233 -22.68 17.56 -27.66
C VAL A 233 -23.76 18.27 -26.83
N GLU A 234 -24.47 19.20 -27.47
CA GLU A 234 -25.67 19.87 -26.97
C GLU A 234 -26.92 19.01 -27.27
N SER A 235 -27.78 18.80 -26.27
CA SER A 235 -29.15 18.32 -26.49
C SER A 235 -30.07 18.86 -25.41
N ASP A 236 -31.26 19.28 -25.85
CA ASP A 236 -32.22 20.11 -25.13
C ASP A 236 -33.50 19.27 -24.93
N ASP A 237 -33.78 18.80 -23.69
CA ASP A 237 -35.09 18.27 -23.28
C ASP A 237 -35.20 18.06 -21.75
N THR A 238 -36.29 18.58 -21.16
CA THR A 238 -36.46 18.73 -19.70
C THR A 238 -37.40 17.69 -19.07
N VAL A 239 -36.87 16.85 -18.17
CA VAL A 239 -37.63 16.17 -17.10
C VAL A 239 -37.02 16.54 -15.74
N SER A 240 -37.89 16.80 -14.76
CA SER A 240 -37.58 17.30 -13.42
C SER A 240 -36.61 16.38 -12.65
N MET A 241 -35.34 16.74 -12.71
CA MET A 241 -34.26 16.24 -11.86
C MET A 241 -34.29 16.97 -10.52
N PRO A 242 -33.71 16.42 -9.43
CA PRO A 242 -33.55 17.18 -8.20
C PRO A 242 -32.93 18.54 -8.52
N THR A 243 -33.66 19.60 -8.22
CA THR A 243 -33.36 20.97 -8.66
C THR A 243 -32.13 21.57 -7.97
N GLU A 244 -31.63 20.93 -6.92
CA GLU A 244 -30.56 21.45 -6.07
C GLU A 244 -29.45 20.42 -5.87
N ASN A 245 -28.22 20.85 -6.11
CA ASN A 245 -27.02 20.06 -5.83
C ASN A 245 -26.67 20.21 -4.35
N ARG A 246 -27.07 19.24 -3.53
CA ARG A 246 -26.86 19.30 -2.07
C ARG A 246 -25.66 18.48 -1.63
N ILE A 247 -24.86 19.05 -0.73
CA ILE A 247 -23.72 18.40 -0.06
C ILE A 247 -23.99 18.42 1.43
N LEU A 248 -23.96 17.24 2.05
CA LEU A 248 -24.12 17.10 3.49
C LEU A 248 -22.73 17.13 4.15
N VAL A 249 -22.47 18.07 5.03
CA VAL A 249 -21.21 18.15 5.78
C VAL A 249 -21.48 17.79 7.25
N VAL A 250 -20.71 16.84 7.79
CA VAL A 250 -20.75 16.50 9.21
C VAL A 250 -19.43 16.93 9.84
N SER A 251 -19.48 18.00 10.64
CA SER A 251 -18.30 18.57 11.32
C SER A 251 -18.69 19.17 12.68
N ASP A 252 -17.82 19.01 13.67
CA ASP A 252 -17.87 19.71 14.94
C ASP A 252 -16.91 20.91 14.90
N GLY A 253 -17.45 22.06 14.48
CA GLY A 253 -16.67 23.30 14.32
C GLY A 253 -16.02 23.82 15.60
N GLN A 254 -16.31 23.24 16.78
CA GLN A 254 -15.63 23.58 18.03
C GLN A 254 -14.37 22.74 18.27
N ARG A 255 -14.35 21.49 17.81
CA ARG A 255 -13.23 20.56 18.05
C ARG A 255 -12.10 20.72 17.04
N ASP A 256 -12.43 21.08 15.80
CA ASP A 256 -11.47 21.15 14.71
C ASP A 256 -11.41 22.59 14.14
N LYS A 257 -10.40 23.34 14.58
CA LYS A 257 -10.16 24.74 14.15
C LYS A 257 -9.90 24.86 12.65
N GLY A 258 -9.37 23.81 12.01
CA GLY A 258 -9.06 23.80 10.59
C GLY A 258 -10.30 23.53 9.73
N SER A 259 -11.17 22.62 10.17
CA SER A 259 -12.34 22.17 9.39
C SER A 259 -13.24 23.29 8.90
N LYS A 260 -13.52 24.29 9.74
CA LYS A 260 -14.39 25.42 9.38
C LYS A 260 -13.84 26.19 8.18
N ARG A 261 -12.53 26.46 8.17
CA ARG A 261 -11.87 27.21 7.09
C ARG A 261 -11.88 26.41 5.78
N VAL A 262 -11.64 25.11 5.87
CA VAL A 262 -11.70 24.21 4.71
C VAL A 262 -13.12 24.16 4.15
N ILE A 263 -14.15 24.10 5.00
CA ILE A 263 -15.56 24.08 4.58
C ILE A 263 -15.95 25.42 3.94
N ASP A 264 -15.58 26.55 4.54
CA ASP A 264 -15.87 27.89 4.01
C ASP A 264 -15.23 28.07 2.61
N GLU A 265 -13.97 27.65 2.46
CA GLU A 265 -13.25 27.74 1.19
C GLU A 265 -13.78 26.74 0.15
N LEU A 266 -14.16 25.53 0.57
CA LEU A 266 -14.83 24.56 -0.30
C LEU A 266 -16.16 25.10 -0.82
N GLY A 267 -16.93 25.80 0.02
CA GLY A 267 -18.16 26.48 -0.41
C GLY A 267 -17.91 27.50 -1.51
N ARG A 268 -16.93 28.38 -1.31
CA ARG A 268 -16.52 29.38 -2.31
C ARG A 268 -16.09 28.73 -3.64
N LEU A 269 -15.37 27.60 -3.57
CA LEU A 269 -14.93 26.88 -4.77
C LEU A 269 -16.07 26.17 -5.48
N LEU A 270 -17.03 25.61 -4.74
CA LEU A 270 -18.22 24.98 -5.31
C LEU A 270 -19.11 26.01 -6.00
N ASP A 271 -19.36 27.16 -5.38
CA ASP A 271 -20.12 28.27 -5.97
C ASP A 271 -19.46 28.78 -7.26
N LYS A 272 -18.13 28.75 -7.33
CA LYS A 272 -17.37 29.13 -8.54
C LYS A 272 -17.38 28.05 -9.62
N ALA A 273 -17.35 26.77 -9.23
CA ALA A 273 -17.20 25.65 -10.16
C ALA A 273 -18.53 25.20 -10.79
N PHE A 274 -19.65 25.54 -10.18
CA PHE A 274 -20.98 25.14 -10.64
C PHE A 274 -21.91 26.35 -10.70
N ASP A 275 -22.45 26.64 -11.88
CA ASP A 275 -23.42 27.72 -12.10
C ASP A 275 -24.80 27.45 -11.45
N SER A 276 -24.95 26.34 -10.73
CA SER A 276 -26.20 25.92 -10.08
C SER A 276 -26.17 26.24 -8.59
N ASP A 277 -27.34 26.51 -8.00
CA ASP A 277 -27.51 26.62 -6.55
C ASP A 277 -27.03 25.34 -5.84
N ILE A 278 -25.79 25.38 -5.33
CA ILE A 278 -25.25 24.35 -4.46
C ILE A 278 -25.62 24.72 -3.03
N THR A 279 -26.20 23.77 -2.30
CA THR A 279 -26.49 23.94 -0.88
C THR A 279 -25.58 23.04 -0.06
N ILE A 280 -24.87 23.63 0.90
CA ILE A 280 -23.99 22.91 1.82
C ILE A 280 -24.66 22.89 3.20
N ASP A 281 -25.25 21.76 3.54
CA ASP A 281 -25.90 21.58 4.83
C ASP A 281 -24.88 21.05 5.85
N THR A 282 -24.47 21.90 6.80
CA THR A 282 -23.51 21.51 7.85
C THR A 282 -24.22 21.08 9.14
N TYR A 283 -23.90 19.89 9.62
CA TYR A 283 -24.45 19.30 10.84
C TYR A 283 -23.35 18.92 11.82
N SER A 284 -23.62 19.12 13.12
CA SER A 284 -22.79 18.53 14.17
C SER A 284 -23.09 17.02 14.28
N PRO A 285 -22.10 16.17 14.59
CA PRO A 285 -22.31 14.74 14.82
C PRO A 285 -23.39 14.40 15.87
N THR A 286 -23.62 15.30 16.83
CA THR A 286 -24.65 15.14 17.88
C THR A 286 -26.01 15.69 17.48
N SER A 287 -26.08 16.45 16.38
CA SER A 287 -27.32 17.04 15.90
C SER A 287 -28.21 16.02 15.18
N ASN A 288 -29.49 16.35 15.02
CA ASN A 288 -30.43 15.48 14.33
C ASN A 288 -30.26 15.57 12.82
N ILE A 289 -29.34 14.76 12.28
CA ILE A 289 -29.13 14.64 10.83
C ILE A 289 -30.38 14.02 10.18
N PRO A 290 -30.96 14.66 9.15
CA PRO A 290 -32.16 14.15 8.49
C PRO A 290 -31.92 12.77 7.87
N MET A 291 -32.92 11.90 8.00
CA MET A 291 -32.88 10.58 7.38
C MET A 291 -32.78 10.71 5.86
N GLY A 292 -31.97 9.86 5.23
CA GLY A 292 -31.70 9.95 3.79
C GLY A 292 -30.76 11.10 3.41
N GLY A 293 -30.14 11.78 4.39
CA GLY A 293 -29.14 12.82 4.14
C GLY A 293 -29.68 14.05 3.41
N ASN A 294 -30.98 14.37 3.56
CA ASN A 294 -31.64 15.52 2.91
C ASN A 294 -31.49 15.55 1.37
N ASN A 295 -31.47 14.39 0.71
CA ASN A 295 -31.19 14.27 -0.73
C ASN A 295 -29.78 14.75 -1.15
N ALA A 296 -28.82 14.80 -0.22
CA ALA A 296 -27.45 15.10 -0.55
C ALA A 296 -26.87 14.04 -1.50
N GLN A 297 -26.11 14.52 -2.49
CA GLN A 297 -25.47 13.66 -3.49
C GLN A 297 -24.19 13.04 -2.93
N THR A 298 -23.47 13.85 -2.16
CA THR A 298 -22.24 13.50 -1.46
C THR A 298 -22.34 13.89 0.00
N ALA A 299 -21.87 13.02 0.90
CA ALA A 299 -21.72 13.32 2.31
C ALA A 299 -20.23 13.46 2.67
N LEU A 300 -19.83 14.62 3.17
CA LEU A 300 -18.49 14.92 3.67
C LEU A 300 -18.47 14.80 5.20
N ILE A 301 -17.63 13.93 5.75
CA ILE A 301 -17.58 13.65 7.19
C ILE A 301 -16.16 13.90 7.71
N PHE A 302 -16.00 14.82 8.66
CA PHE A 302 -14.72 15.04 9.33
C PHE A 302 -14.57 14.04 10.48
N ALA A 303 -13.67 13.07 10.32
CA ALA A 303 -13.48 11.98 11.29
C ALA A 303 -13.09 12.49 12.68
N TYR A 304 -12.37 13.62 12.78
CA TYR A 304 -12.05 14.28 14.04
C TYR A 304 -13.26 14.73 14.87
N SER A 305 -14.40 14.88 14.22
CA SER A 305 -15.65 15.26 14.88
C SER A 305 -16.33 14.06 15.54
N LEU A 306 -15.93 12.84 15.17
CA LEU A 306 -16.49 11.61 15.68
C LEU A 306 -15.70 11.13 16.90
N ASN A 307 -16.39 10.45 17.84
CA ASN A 307 -15.72 9.90 19.01
C ASN A 307 -15.08 8.53 18.71
N ASP A 308 -15.73 7.73 17.87
CA ASP A 308 -15.41 6.33 17.63
C ASP A 308 -16.11 5.79 16.38
N ARG A 309 -15.85 4.51 16.08
CA ARG A 309 -16.53 3.76 15.02
C ARG A 309 -18.05 3.75 15.14
N SER A 310 -18.60 3.59 16.35
CA SER A 310 -20.05 3.51 16.54
C SER A 310 -20.76 4.81 16.16
N SER A 311 -20.13 5.96 16.40
CA SER A 311 -20.60 7.27 15.97
C SER A 311 -20.78 7.33 14.45
N LEU A 312 -19.80 6.83 13.68
CA LEU A 312 -19.90 6.76 12.21
C LEU A 312 -21.04 5.84 11.77
N GLU A 313 -21.13 4.63 12.34
CA GLU A 313 -22.16 3.64 11.99
C GLU A 313 -23.57 4.21 12.25
N ASN A 314 -23.77 4.94 13.34
CA ASN A 314 -25.03 5.60 13.67
C ASN A 314 -25.40 6.71 12.67
N ILE A 315 -24.42 7.55 12.30
CA ILE A 315 -24.64 8.63 11.33
C ILE A 315 -24.98 8.04 9.96
N LEU A 316 -24.17 7.10 9.47
CA LEU A 316 -24.39 6.44 8.18
C LEU A 316 -25.69 5.62 8.18
N GLY A 317 -26.07 5.01 9.30
CA GLY A 317 -27.35 4.32 9.46
C GLY A 317 -28.56 5.24 9.27
N ARG A 318 -28.43 6.55 9.57
CA ARG A 318 -29.48 7.56 9.30
C ARG A 318 -29.37 8.13 7.89
N VAL A 319 -28.17 8.54 7.49
CA VAL A 319 -27.90 9.19 6.20
C VAL A 319 -28.20 8.26 5.03
N LEU A 320 -27.89 6.97 5.16
CA LEU A 320 -28.04 6.02 4.07
C LEU A 320 -29.40 5.29 4.06
N LYS A 321 -30.25 5.53 5.05
CA LYS A 321 -31.59 4.94 5.12
C LYS A 321 -32.51 5.67 4.16
N ARG A 322 -33.10 4.94 3.22
CA ARG A 322 -34.14 5.48 2.33
C ARG A 322 -35.31 5.97 3.17
N THR A 323 -35.74 7.20 2.95
CA THR A 323 -36.98 7.71 3.55
C THR A 323 -38.14 7.38 2.63
N ALA A 324 -39.24 6.89 3.21
CA ALA A 324 -40.49 6.77 2.50
C ALA A 324 -40.95 8.18 2.08
N PRO A 325 -41.58 8.32 0.90
CA PRO A 325 -42.18 9.59 0.50
C PRO A 325 -43.21 10.00 1.56
N VAL A 326 -42.94 11.10 2.27
CA VAL A 326 -43.92 11.72 3.18
C VAL A 326 -44.97 12.38 2.30
N ALA A 327 -46.27 12.20 2.59
CA ALA A 327 -47.41 12.57 1.75
C ALA A 327 -47.20 13.86 0.91
N GLY A 328 -46.82 13.69 -0.36
CA GLY A 328 -46.59 14.77 -1.34
C GLY A 328 -45.12 15.09 -1.68
N GLY A 329 -44.15 14.56 -0.92
CA GLY A 329 -42.72 14.74 -1.16
C GLY A 329 -42.05 13.55 -1.86
N ALA A 330 -40.96 13.81 -2.59
CA ALA A 330 -40.14 12.77 -3.19
C ALA A 330 -39.46 11.92 -2.10
N ALA A 331 -39.29 10.62 -2.37
CA ALA A 331 -38.54 9.73 -1.49
C ALA A 331 -37.09 10.22 -1.39
N GLY A 332 -36.56 10.25 -0.17
CA GLY A 332 -35.19 10.70 0.06
C GLY A 332 -34.18 9.76 -0.58
N VAL A 333 -33.36 10.28 -1.48
CA VAL A 333 -32.29 9.51 -2.12
C VAL A 333 -31.03 9.63 -1.26
N PRO A 334 -30.52 8.51 -0.70
CA PRO A 334 -29.29 8.54 0.08
C PRO A 334 -28.09 8.92 -0.82
N PRO A 335 -27.04 9.53 -0.24
CA PRO A 335 -25.84 9.88 -0.98
C PRO A 335 -25.21 8.65 -1.62
N SER A 336 -24.69 8.82 -2.84
CA SER A 336 -23.93 7.77 -3.54
C SER A 336 -22.45 7.76 -3.18
N HIS A 337 -21.94 8.87 -2.63
CA HIS A 337 -20.55 9.06 -2.29
C HIS A 337 -20.40 9.58 -0.88
N VAL A 338 -19.52 8.95 -0.09
CA VAL A 338 -19.12 9.44 1.22
C VAL A 338 -17.64 9.78 1.19
N VAL A 339 -17.30 11.03 1.49
CA VAL A 339 -15.92 11.47 1.64
C VAL A 339 -15.63 11.62 3.13
N ILE A 340 -14.63 10.91 3.62
CA ILE A 340 -14.16 11.03 5.01
C ILE A 340 -12.85 11.81 5.01
N VAL A 341 -12.82 12.90 5.77
CA VAL A 341 -11.60 13.67 6.05
C VAL A 341 -10.98 13.12 7.34
N SER A 342 -9.78 12.57 7.23
CA SER A 342 -9.03 11.96 8.33
C SER A 342 -7.66 12.62 8.50
N SER A 343 -6.89 12.15 9.49
CA SER A 343 -5.53 12.63 9.77
C SER A 343 -4.48 11.81 9.05
N LEU A 344 -3.31 12.43 8.81
CA LEU A 344 -2.07 11.66 8.64
C LEU A 344 -1.78 10.83 9.90
N GLY A 345 -1.02 9.75 9.72
CA GLY A 345 -0.52 8.90 10.80
C GLY A 345 -1.41 7.70 11.17
N THR A 346 -2.64 7.59 10.64
CA THR A 346 -3.57 6.51 11.00
C THR A 346 -3.11 5.12 10.54
N GLU A 347 -2.25 5.01 9.53
CA GLU A 347 -1.63 3.72 9.14
C GLU A 347 -0.25 3.53 9.78
N ARG A 348 0.32 4.59 10.33
CA ARG A 348 1.69 4.66 10.87
C ARG A 348 1.72 4.81 12.39
N THR A 349 0.67 4.36 13.09
CA THR A 349 0.54 4.51 14.55
C THR A 349 1.66 3.87 15.37
N ASN A 350 2.45 2.96 14.78
CA ASN A 350 3.61 2.35 15.43
C ASN A 350 4.95 3.03 15.08
N LYS A 351 4.96 4.06 14.23
CA LYS A 351 6.16 4.77 13.79
C LYS A 351 6.23 6.14 14.44
N MET A 352 7.43 6.59 14.81
CA MET A 352 7.65 7.97 15.28
C MET A 352 7.43 8.95 14.11
N PRO A 353 6.82 10.14 14.35
CA PRO A 353 6.36 10.68 15.63
C PRO A 353 4.93 10.22 16.05
N TYR A 354 4.23 9.51 15.17
CA TYR A 354 2.81 9.14 15.35
C TYR A 354 2.55 8.19 16.52
N SER A 355 3.51 7.34 16.87
CA SER A 355 3.41 6.47 18.05
C SER A 355 3.26 7.25 19.34
N MET A 356 4.03 8.33 19.53
CA MET A 356 3.88 9.21 20.70
C MET A 356 2.51 9.89 20.71
N GLN A 357 2.07 10.41 19.55
CA GLN A 357 0.75 11.04 19.45
C GLN A 357 -0.38 10.07 19.78
N ASN A 358 -0.22 8.80 19.42
CA ASN A 358 -1.22 7.77 19.68
C ASN A 358 -1.20 7.26 21.13
N MET A 359 -0.04 7.24 21.80
CA MET A 359 0.05 6.88 23.23
C MET A 359 -0.80 7.78 24.13
N PHE A 360 -0.94 9.06 23.78
CA PHE A 360 -1.78 10.01 24.51
C PHE A 360 -3.24 9.97 24.03
N GLY A 361 -3.91 8.83 24.23
CA GLY A 361 -5.38 8.72 24.12
C GLY A 361 -5.92 7.92 22.93
N GLY A 362 -5.07 7.21 22.19
CA GLY A 362 -5.46 6.29 21.11
C GLY A 362 -6.22 6.98 19.97
N LYS A 363 -5.97 8.29 19.77
CA LYS A 363 -6.75 9.10 18.83
C LYS A 363 -6.60 8.61 17.39
N LEU A 364 -5.38 8.25 16.98
CA LEU A 364 -5.13 7.77 15.62
C LEU A 364 -5.73 6.38 15.38
N ASP A 365 -5.70 5.50 16.38
CA ASP A 365 -6.36 4.19 16.28
C ASP A 365 -7.88 4.32 16.13
N LYS A 366 -8.52 5.24 16.87
CA LYS A 366 -9.96 5.52 16.72
C LYS A 366 -10.29 6.04 15.32
N LEU A 367 -9.47 6.93 14.77
CA LEU A 367 -9.64 7.40 13.39
C LEU A 367 -9.45 6.25 12.39
N ARG A 368 -8.47 5.37 12.61
CA ARG A 368 -8.26 4.16 11.81
C ARG A 368 -9.47 3.22 11.87
N GLU A 369 -10.10 3.04 13.02
CA GLU A 369 -11.32 2.23 13.16
C GLU A 369 -12.50 2.83 12.38
N ILE A 370 -12.63 4.16 12.37
CA ILE A 370 -13.63 4.90 11.58
C ILE A 370 -13.37 4.67 10.07
N GLU A 371 -12.12 4.79 9.63
CA GLU A 371 -11.70 4.50 8.25
C GLU A 371 -12.05 3.05 7.84
N GLN A 372 -11.73 2.07 8.69
CA GLN A 372 -12.07 0.68 8.42
C GLN A 372 -13.58 0.43 8.38
N ALA A 373 -14.34 1.13 9.21
CA ALA A 373 -15.78 1.00 9.26
C ALA A 373 -16.46 1.51 7.97
N ILE A 374 -16.05 2.65 7.40
CA ILE A 374 -16.63 3.10 6.12
C ILE A 374 -16.32 2.11 4.99
N VAL A 375 -15.10 1.56 4.96
CA VAL A 375 -14.70 0.56 3.96
C VAL A 375 -15.56 -0.70 4.11
N ALA A 376 -15.78 -1.16 5.34
CA ALA A 376 -16.63 -2.33 5.62
C ALA A 376 -18.10 -2.07 5.26
N ILE A 377 -18.65 -0.90 5.58
CA ILE A 377 -20.02 -0.50 5.24
C ILE A 377 -20.21 -0.44 3.73
N SER A 378 -19.29 0.18 3.00
CA SER A 378 -19.34 0.24 1.53
C SER A 378 -19.32 -1.16 0.91
N ARG A 379 -18.43 -2.04 1.39
CA ARG A 379 -18.27 -3.41 0.86
C ARG A 379 -19.37 -4.39 1.25
N SER A 380 -20.01 -4.20 2.40
CA SER A 380 -21.06 -5.09 2.91
C SER A 380 -22.42 -4.91 2.22
N ARG A 381 -22.56 -3.88 1.39
CA ARG A 381 -23.79 -3.64 0.64
C ARG A 381 -24.04 -4.74 -0.37
N ILE A 382 -25.21 -5.36 -0.28
CA ILE A 382 -25.62 -6.43 -1.18
C ILE A 382 -26.05 -5.80 -2.51
N ASP A 383 -25.34 -6.17 -3.58
CA ASP A 383 -25.66 -5.75 -4.93
C ASP A 383 -27.12 -6.10 -5.29
N GLY A 384 -27.81 -5.18 -5.96
CA GLY A 384 -29.24 -5.27 -6.29
C GLY A 384 -30.22 -4.98 -5.14
N LYS A 385 -29.86 -5.15 -3.86
CA LYS A 385 -30.74 -4.78 -2.72
C LYS A 385 -30.52 -3.36 -2.24
N GLN A 386 -29.27 -2.92 -2.22
CA GLN A 386 -28.86 -1.61 -1.76
C GLN A 386 -28.10 -0.90 -2.87
N LYS A 387 -28.26 0.43 -2.96
CA LYS A 387 -27.45 1.23 -3.89
C LYS A 387 -25.98 1.10 -3.47
N PRO A 388 -25.04 0.82 -4.40
CA PRO A 388 -23.62 0.82 -4.10
C PRO A 388 -23.23 2.18 -3.52
N LEU A 389 -22.32 2.14 -2.54
CA LEU A 389 -21.82 3.34 -1.86
C LEU A 389 -20.34 3.46 -2.17
N ASP A 390 -19.97 4.50 -2.90
CA ASP A 390 -18.56 4.84 -3.04
C ASP A 390 -18.07 5.53 -1.78
N TYR A 391 -16.82 5.27 -1.40
CA TYR A 391 -16.15 6.03 -0.36
C TYR A 391 -14.87 6.68 -0.89
N THR A 392 -14.45 7.78 -0.27
CA THR A 392 -13.10 8.31 -0.43
C THR A 392 -12.60 8.72 0.94
N ILE A 393 -11.40 8.28 1.31
CA ILE A 393 -10.75 8.72 2.56
C ILE A 393 -9.63 9.68 2.17
N VAL A 394 -9.73 10.93 2.60
CA VAL A 394 -8.72 11.96 2.37
C VAL A 394 -8.03 12.26 3.70
N LYS A 395 -6.74 11.95 3.78
CA LYS A 395 -5.90 12.19 4.95
C LYS A 395 -5.16 13.50 4.75
N PHE A 396 -5.47 14.48 5.57
CA PHE A 396 -4.81 15.78 5.50
C PHE A 396 -3.70 15.88 6.53
N GLY A 397 -2.65 16.59 6.13
CA GLY A 397 -1.68 17.17 7.06
C GLY A 397 -2.34 18.10 8.06
N GLU A 398 -1.55 18.60 9.01
CA GLU A 398 -2.05 19.63 9.92
C GLU A 398 -2.51 20.85 9.11
N VAL A 399 -3.77 21.27 9.30
CA VAL A 399 -4.34 22.36 8.49
C VAL A 399 -3.71 23.67 8.94
N ALA A 400 -2.96 24.30 8.04
CA ALA A 400 -2.24 25.53 8.31
C ALA A 400 -3.19 26.69 8.63
N SER A 401 -2.68 27.69 9.35
CA SER A 401 -3.49 28.85 9.73
C SER A 401 -3.82 29.79 8.55
N SER A 402 -3.06 29.70 7.47
CA SER A 402 -3.22 30.49 6.23
C SER A 402 -2.53 29.74 5.10
N ASP A 403 -2.85 30.05 3.85
CA ASP A 403 -2.26 29.37 2.67
C ASP A 403 -0.77 29.71 2.40
N GLY A 404 -0.11 30.44 3.29
CA GLY A 404 1.29 30.86 3.17
C GLY A 404 1.52 31.86 2.03
N GLU A 405 2.30 32.91 2.28
CA GLU A 405 2.55 33.97 1.28
C GLU A 405 3.79 33.70 0.39
N SER A 406 4.62 32.70 0.73
CA SER A 406 5.93 32.56 0.08
C SER A 406 6.41 31.11 0.09
N GLY A 407 6.28 30.43 -1.04
CA GLY A 407 6.87 29.11 -1.25
C GLY A 407 6.30 28.39 -2.46
N THR A 408 7.17 27.84 -3.29
CA THR A 408 6.88 26.97 -4.44
C THR A 408 6.31 25.60 -4.04
N GLU A 409 5.75 25.47 -2.83
CA GLU A 409 5.24 24.20 -2.34
C GLU A 409 4.01 23.82 -3.16
N THR A 410 4.21 22.82 -4.00
CA THR A 410 3.19 22.28 -4.88
C THR A 410 2.42 21.21 -4.10
N ILE A 411 1.08 21.23 -4.19
CA ILE A 411 0.22 20.19 -3.59
C ILE A 411 0.75 18.79 -3.97
N SER A 412 0.97 17.96 -2.95
CA SER A 412 1.33 16.56 -3.11
C SER A 412 0.13 15.68 -2.78
N ILE A 413 -0.11 14.63 -3.58
CA ILE A 413 -1.13 13.62 -3.35
C ILE A 413 -0.46 12.24 -3.49
N GLN A 414 -0.65 11.38 -2.51
CA GLN A 414 -0.15 10.01 -2.52
C GLN A 414 -1.22 9.03 -2.04
N PRO A 415 -1.16 7.74 -2.43
CA PRO A 415 -2.08 6.73 -1.92
C PRO A 415 -1.78 6.40 -0.44
N GLY A 416 -2.83 6.12 0.33
CA GLY A 416 -2.71 5.73 1.74
C GLY A 416 -2.31 6.88 2.66
N ASP A 417 -1.27 6.65 3.46
CA ASP A 417 -0.75 7.58 4.48
C ASP A 417 0.78 7.65 4.41
N GLN A 418 1.30 8.16 3.28
CA GLN A 418 2.73 8.20 2.98
C GLN A 418 3.40 9.56 3.20
N LEU A 419 2.61 10.64 3.18
CA LEU A 419 3.10 12.02 3.27
C LEU A 419 3.19 12.48 4.73
N ASP A 420 4.02 13.49 4.96
CA ASP A 420 4.15 14.24 6.20
C ASP A 420 4.09 15.74 5.88
N GLY A 421 3.69 16.56 6.86
CA GLY A 421 3.64 18.02 6.73
C GLY A 421 2.25 18.62 6.93
N GLU A 422 2.15 19.91 6.63
CA GLU A 422 0.93 20.71 6.74
C GLU A 422 0.16 20.76 5.41
N ILE A 423 -1.10 21.15 5.46
CA ILE A 423 -1.89 21.49 4.26
C ILE A 423 -2.58 22.84 4.41
N GLY A 424 -2.52 23.65 3.36
CA GLY A 424 -3.24 24.93 3.30
C GLY A 424 -4.75 24.73 3.19
N PRO A 425 -5.60 25.58 3.80
CA PRO A 425 -7.05 25.44 3.69
C PRO A 425 -7.57 25.47 2.25
N ASN A 426 -6.99 26.31 1.37
CA ASN A 426 -7.35 26.35 -0.05
C ASN A 426 -6.89 25.08 -0.79
N ALA A 427 -5.68 24.59 -0.49
CA ALA A 427 -5.21 23.32 -1.03
C ALA A 427 -6.12 22.15 -0.63
N ALA A 428 -6.47 22.06 0.66
CA ALA A 428 -7.39 21.04 1.17
C ALA A 428 -8.76 21.11 0.50
N ALA A 429 -9.33 22.32 0.39
CA ALA A 429 -10.62 22.54 -0.27
C ALA A 429 -10.60 22.13 -1.76
N GLN A 430 -9.53 22.46 -2.49
CA GLN A 430 -9.36 22.02 -3.88
C GLN A 430 -9.26 20.50 -3.99
N VAL A 431 -8.49 19.84 -3.12
CA VAL A 431 -8.38 18.37 -3.11
C VAL A 431 -9.75 17.72 -2.83
N LEU A 432 -10.54 18.27 -1.91
CA LEU A 432 -11.91 17.80 -1.65
C LEU A 432 -12.81 17.99 -2.87
N LEU A 433 -12.80 19.19 -3.48
CA LEU A 433 -13.56 19.46 -4.69
C LEU A 433 -13.22 18.46 -5.81
N GLN A 434 -11.92 18.25 -6.06
CA GLN A 434 -11.42 17.31 -7.04
C GLN A 434 -11.88 15.88 -6.73
N ALA A 435 -11.68 15.41 -5.50
CA ALA A 435 -12.06 14.06 -5.07
C ALA A 435 -13.59 13.81 -5.14
N MET A 436 -14.40 14.83 -4.85
CA MET A 436 -15.86 14.74 -4.86
C MET A 436 -16.43 14.79 -6.28
N ALA A 437 -15.96 15.74 -7.09
CA ALA A 437 -16.63 16.13 -8.32
C ALA A 437 -15.97 15.62 -9.59
N PHE A 438 -14.64 15.68 -9.66
CA PHE A 438 -13.91 15.58 -10.93
C PHE A 438 -13.10 14.28 -11.07
N GLN A 439 -12.62 13.73 -9.96
CA GLN A 439 -11.62 12.67 -9.97
C GLN A 439 -12.23 11.29 -9.73
N PRO A 440 -12.43 10.47 -10.79
CA PRO A 440 -12.94 9.11 -10.62
C PRO A 440 -11.96 8.22 -9.87
N TYR A 441 -10.65 8.51 -9.95
CA TYR A 441 -9.60 7.75 -9.25
C TYR A 441 -9.66 7.91 -7.73
N ALA A 442 -10.31 8.96 -7.22
CA ALA A 442 -10.54 9.14 -5.80
C ALA A 442 -11.58 8.15 -5.23
N ARG A 443 -12.43 7.55 -6.09
CA ARG A 443 -13.50 6.65 -5.65
C ARG A 443 -12.96 5.31 -5.16
N ASN A 444 -13.49 4.88 -4.03
CA ASN A 444 -13.09 3.67 -3.30
C ASN A 444 -11.58 3.62 -3.00
N SER A 445 -11.00 4.81 -2.76
CA SER A 445 -9.57 4.99 -2.49
C SER A 445 -9.33 5.69 -1.16
N THR A 446 -8.13 5.48 -0.64
CA THR A 446 -7.56 6.24 0.47
C THR A 446 -6.38 7.02 -0.07
N LEU A 447 -6.36 8.32 0.14
CA LEU A 447 -5.29 9.21 -0.30
C LEU A 447 -4.86 10.12 0.84
N CYS A 448 -3.60 10.55 0.83
CA CYS A 448 -3.12 11.62 1.66
C CYS A 448 -2.69 12.82 0.83
N SER A 449 -2.80 14.01 1.41
CA SER A 449 -2.39 15.25 0.76
C SER A 449 -1.76 16.23 1.74
N THR A 450 -0.70 16.89 1.27
CA THR A 450 0.05 17.94 1.97
C THR A 450 0.47 19.03 0.98
N GLY A 451 0.92 20.16 1.51
CA GLY A 451 1.39 21.30 0.74
C GLY A 451 0.42 22.49 0.77
N LEU A 452 0.89 23.60 0.24
CA LEU A 452 0.17 24.86 0.21
C LEU A 452 -0.32 25.15 -1.22
N LEU A 453 -1.37 25.96 -1.34
CA LEU A 453 -1.80 26.48 -2.62
C LEU A 453 -2.26 27.92 -2.43
N PRO A 454 -1.49 28.90 -2.91
CA PRO A 454 -1.86 30.30 -2.76
C PRO A 454 -3.23 30.59 -3.37
N SER A 455 -4.03 31.39 -2.67
CA SER A 455 -5.33 31.83 -3.15
C SER A 455 -5.21 32.53 -4.50
N GLY A 456 -5.95 32.05 -5.49
CA GLY A 456 -5.94 32.59 -6.86
C GLY A 456 -5.10 31.79 -7.86
N VAL A 457 -4.21 30.91 -7.41
CA VAL A 457 -3.53 29.95 -8.29
C VAL A 457 -4.50 28.84 -8.65
N THR A 458 -4.74 28.66 -9.95
CA THR A 458 -5.54 27.56 -10.48
C THR A 458 -4.61 26.52 -11.08
N ILE A 459 -4.67 25.29 -10.56
CA ILE A 459 -4.05 24.13 -11.18
C ILE A 459 -4.99 23.65 -12.29
N ASP A 460 -4.45 23.41 -13.47
CA ASP A 460 -5.19 22.93 -14.63
C ASP A 460 -5.70 21.49 -14.43
N ALA A 461 -6.70 21.10 -15.22
CA ALA A 461 -7.33 19.79 -15.09
C ALA A 461 -6.35 18.64 -15.38
N ALA A 462 -5.41 18.80 -16.33
CA ALA A 462 -4.47 17.74 -16.67
C ALA A 462 -3.51 17.47 -15.51
N THR A 463 -2.97 18.52 -14.87
CA THR A 463 -2.16 18.39 -13.67
C THR A 463 -2.93 17.75 -12.51
N TRP A 464 -4.20 18.08 -12.31
CA TRP A 464 -5.02 17.41 -11.30
C TRP A 464 -5.22 15.93 -11.59
N ASN A 465 -5.59 15.59 -12.83
CA ASN A 465 -5.77 14.21 -13.24
C ASN A 465 -4.47 13.41 -13.05
N ASP A 466 -3.33 14.04 -13.30
CA ASP A 466 -2.02 13.46 -13.09
C ASP A 466 -1.70 13.14 -11.62
N LYS A 467 -1.98 14.10 -10.73
CA LYS A 467 -1.79 13.95 -9.29
C LYS A 467 -2.69 12.85 -8.72
N PHE A 468 -3.93 12.73 -9.20
CA PHE A 468 -4.86 11.67 -8.79
C PHE A 468 -4.60 10.31 -9.46
N LEU A 469 -3.78 10.28 -10.51
CA LEU A 469 -3.44 9.06 -11.22
C LEU A 469 -2.72 8.03 -10.33
N CYS A 470 -2.05 8.49 -9.26
CA CYS A 470 -1.41 7.62 -8.26
C CYS A 470 -2.39 6.71 -7.50
N LEU A 471 -3.69 7.03 -7.54
CA LEU A 471 -4.77 6.23 -6.95
C LEU A 471 -5.31 5.17 -7.95
N SER A 472 -4.96 5.27 -9.23
CA SER A 472 -5.44 4.40 -10.31
C SER A 472 -4.76 3.03 -10.30
N GLY A 473 -5.21 2.15 -9.40
CA GLY A 473 -4.50 0.93 -9.01
C GLY A 473 -3.29 1.32 -8.16
N PRO A 474 -3.03 0.69 -7.00
CA PRO A 474 -1.98 1.14 -6.09
C PRO A 474 -0.66 1.38 -6.83
N GLU A 475 -0.29 2.65 -6.97
CA GLU A 475 0.95 3.05 -7.63
C GLU A 475 2.09 2.60 -6.72
N LEU A 476 3.03 1.85 -7.30
CA LEU A 476 4.19 1.32 -6.61
C LEU A 476 5.41 2.20 -6.81
N LEU A 477 5.50 2.85 -7.98
CA LEU A 477 6.66 3.63 -8.38
C LEU A 477 6.29 4.59 -9.50
N ARG A 478 6.83 5.81 -9.42
CA ARG A 478 6.83 6.81 -10.49
C ARG A 478 8.24 7.36 -10.62
N ILE A 479 8.77 7.35 -11.83
CA ILE A 479 10.11 7.85 -12.15
C ILE A 479 9.99 8.79 -13.34
N GLU A 480 10.41 10.03 -13.15
CA GLU A 480 10.59 10.97 -14.24
C GLU A 480 11.84 10.60 -15.03
N ALA A 481 11.67 10.33 -16.32
CA ALA A 481 12.71 9.88 -17.25
C ALA A 481 13.25 11.03 -18.13
N GLY A 482 12.90 12.27 -17.78
CA GLY A 482 13.33 13.49 -18.45
C GLY A 482 12.35 14.00 -19.51
N ARG A 483 12.71 15.11 -20.17
CA ARG A 483 11.85 15.74 -21.18
C ARG A 483 11.93 15.01 -22.51
N GLY A 484 10.77 14.66 -23.06
CA GLY A 484 10.62 14.18 -24.43
C GLY A 484 10.94 15.26 -25.45
N ASN A 485 10.99 14.87 -26.72
CA ASN A 485 11.10 15.86 -27.79
C ASN A 485 9.75 16.56 -27.97
N GLU A 486 9.77 17.86 -28.28
CA GLU A 486 8.54 18.57 -28.65
C GLU A 486 7.94 17.87 -29.87
N VAL A 487 6.65 17.55 -29.77
CA VAL A 487 5.93 16.90 -30.85
C VAL A 487 5.66 17.97 -31.89
N ASP A 488 6.45 18.02 -32.97
CA ASP A 488 6.02 18.73 -34.17
C ASP A 488 4.71 18.10 -34.62
N ASP A 489 3.68 18.92 -34.86
CA ASP A 489 2.27 18.59 -35.16
C ASP A 489 2.02 17.57 -36.32
N GLY A 490 3.07 17.01 -36.93
CA GLY A 490 3.01 15.99 -37.97
C GLY A 490 3.78 14.69 -37.70
N LYS A 491 4.56 14.56 -36.61
CA LYS A 491 5.28 13.31 -36.27
C LYS A 491 4.63 12.63 -35.08
N VAL A 492 3.99 11.49 -35.36
CA VAL A 492 3.12 10.76 -34.42
C VAL A 492 3.87 10.21 -33.21
N LEU A 493 5.19 9.99 -33.28
CA LEU A 493 5.93 9.28 -32.24
C LEU A 493 7.26 9.95 -31.91
N ASP A 494 7.46 10.23 -30.62
CA ASP A 494 8.71 10.74 -30.07
C ASP A 494 9.73 9.59 -29.97
N PRO A 495 10.89 9.68 -30.65
CA PRO A 495 11.87 8.60 -30.66
C PRO A 495 12.43 8.30 -29.26
N LYS A 496 12.48 9.28 -28.33
CA LYS A 496 12.90 9.02 -26.95
C LYS A 496 11.88 8.17 -26.20
N PHE A 497 10.59 8.44 -26.42
CA PHE A 497 9.49 7.66 -25.86
C PHE A 497 9.52 6.21 -26.38
N GLU A 498 9.64 6.02 -27.70
CA GLU A 498 9.71 4.68 -28.31
C GLU A 498 10.91 3.88 -27.80
N GLN A 499 12.08 4.53 -27.68
CA GLN A 499 13.29 3.87 -27.20
C GLN A 499 13.20 3.49 -25.72
N LEU A 500 12.55 4.30 -24.88
CA LEU A 500 12.28 3.95 -23.48
C LEU A 500 11.23 2.83 -23.38
N ALA A 501 10.16 2.88 -24.19
CA ALA A 501 9.14 1.83 -24.23
C ALA A 501 9.73 0.48 -24.68
N GLN A 502 10.55 0.48 -25.72
CA GLN A 502 11.27 -0.70 -26.20
C GLN A 502 12.25 -1.23 -25.14
N TYR A 503 12.99 -0.34 -24.46
CA TYR A 503 13.89 -0.72 -23.37
C TYR A 503 13.15 -1.40 -22.22
N VAL A 504 12.02 -0.83 -21.78
CA VAL A 504 11.17 -1.42 -20.72
C VAL A 504 10.58 -2.76 -21.15
N LYS A 505 10.21 -2.89 -22.42
CA LYS A 505 9.71 -4.15 -22.98
C LYS A 505 10.78 -5.24 -22.99
N GLU A 506 11.99 -4.94 -23.45
CA GLU A 506 13.13 -5.85 -23.41
C GLU A 506 13.50 -6.22 -21.97
N TRP A 507 13.57 -5.24 -21.07
CA TRP A 507 13.77 -5.48 -19.64
C TRP A 507 12.72 -6.44 -19.06
N SER A 508 11.45 -6.24 -19.43
CA SER A 508 10.36 -7.09 -18.93
C SER A 508 10.43 -8.53 -19.43
N SER A 509 10.97 -8.77 -20.62
CA SER A 509 11.09 -10.11 -21.21
C SER A 509 12.02 -11.03 -20.41
N VAL A 510 12.94 -10.47 -19.61
CA VAL A 510 13.82 -11.23 -18.70
C VAL A 510 13.01 -11.98 -17.63
N TYR A 511 11.80 -11.52 -17.32
CA TYR A 511 10.90 -12.18 -16.38
C TYR A 511 10.04 -13.29 -17.02
N GLU A 512 10.06 -13.44 -18.34
CA GLU A 512 9.34 -14.49 -19.05
C GLU A 512 10.21 -15.76 -19.13
N GLY A 513 9.80 -16.84 -18.45
CA GLY A 513 10.47 -18.15 -18.54
C GLY A 513 11.21 -18.60 -17.28
N ASP A 514 12.49 -18.97 -17.43
CA ASP A 514 13.29 -19.56 -16.34
C ASP A 514 13.60 -18.51 -15.26
N ARG A 515 13.34 -18.85 -13.99
CA ARG A 515 13.41 -17.89 -12.87
C ARG A 515 14.84 -17.48 -12.53
N LYS A 516 15.84 -18.20 -13.05
CA LYS A 516 17.25 -18.01 -12.74
C LYS A 516 17.71 -16.60 -13.10
N GLY A 517 18.13 -15.84 -12.10
CA GLY A 517 18.68 -14.49 -12.27
C GLY A 517 17.69 -13.34 -12.06
N THR A 518 16.37 -13.59 -12.01
CA THR A 518 15.37 -12.53 -11.78
C THR A 518 15.20 -12.15 -10.30
N GLY A 519 15.62 -13.03 -9.38
CA GLY A 519 15.37 -12.91 -7.94
C GLY A 519 13.92 -13.21 -7.52
N LEU A 520 13.05 -13.59 -8.47
CA LEU A 520 11.65 -13.91 -8.16
C LEU A 520 11.44 -15.39 -7.85
N THR A 521 10.71 -15.67 -6.78
CA THR A 521 10.24 -17.01 -6.44
C THR A 521 8.96 -17.39 -7.18
N THR A 522 8.17 -16.40 -7.60
CA THR A 522 6.88 -16.56 -8.29
C THR A 522 7.08 -16.46 -9.81
N PRO A 523 6.58 -17.42 -10.62
CA PRO A 523 6.62 -17.34 -12.07
C PRO A 523 5.79 -16.16 -12.56
N VAL A 524 6.29 -15.46 -13.58
CA VAL A 524 5.65 -14.27 -14.15
C VAL A 524 5.30 -14.52 -15.61
N LEU A 525 4.10 -14.10 -16.00
CA LEU A 525 3.67 -14.03 -17.39
C LEU A 525 3.70 -12.58 -17.85
N VAL A 526 4.50 -12.30 -18.86
CA VAL A 526 4.61 -10.95 -19.44
C VAL A 526 3.55 -10.80 -20.53
N ARG A 527 2.81 -9.69 -20.50
CA ARG A 527 1.81 -9.34 -21.52
C ARG A 527 1.93 -7.85 -21.84
N ASN A 528 1.60 -7.44 -23.06
CA ASN A 528 1.48 -6.01 -23.35
C ASN A 528 0.31 -5.41 -22.54
N SER A 529 0.50 -4.18 -22.07
CA SER A 529 -0.57 -3.39 -21.48
C SER A 529 -1.65 -3.16 -22.53
N ARG A 530 -2.91 -3.27 -22.11
CA ARG A 530 -4.07 -3.01 -22.98
C ARG A 530 -4.57 -1.58 -22.89
N LYS A 531 -4.04 -0.78 -21.95
CA LYS A 531 -4.53 0.59 -21.76
C LYS A 531 -3.88 1.51 -22.79
N GLY A 532 -4.71 2.05 -23.67
CA GLY A 532 -4.30 3.13 -24.58
C GLY A 532 -4.01 4.44 -23.84
N PRO A 533 -3.48 5.44 -24.57
CA PRO A 533 -3.40 6.80 -24.08
C PRO A 533 -4.81 7.33 -23.75
N SER A 534 -4.88 8.22 -22.78
CA SER A 534 -6.12 8.85 -22.33
C SER A 534 -5.82 10.32 -22.11
N GLN A 535 -6.42 11.19 -22.92
CA GLN A 535 -6.29 12.64 -22.75
C GLN A 535 -6.75 13.06 -21.34
N PHE A 536 -7.77 12.38 -20.81
CA PHE A 536 -8.22 12.58 -19.44
C PHE A 536 -7.08 12.36 -18.42
N ASP A 537 -6.17 11.41 -18.64
CA ASP A 537 -5.09 11.13 -17.68
C ASP A 537 -3.94 12.15 -17.76
N GLY A 538 -4.02 13.17 -18.63
CA GLY A 538 -2.89 14.05 -18.93
C GLY A 538 -1.75 13.34 -19.67
N VAL A 539 -2.06 12.26 -20.40
CA VAL A 539 -1.07 11.43 -21.10
C VAL A 539 -1.34 11.42 -22.59
N ILE A 540 -0.40 11.97 -23.37
CA ILE A 540 -0.45 12.03 -24.84
C ILE A 540 -0.20 10.63 -25.44
N ALA A 541 0.84 9.93 -24.95
CA ALA A 541 1.23 8.62 -25.44
C ALA A 541 1.49 7.67 -24.27
N ARG A 542 1.06 6.42 -24.41
CA ARG A 542 1.20 5.37 -23.40
C ARG A 542 1.52 4.04 -24.05
N GLU A 543 2.59 3.41 -23.59
CA GLU A 543 2.92 2.01 -23.89
C GLU A 543 3.28 1.31 -22.58
N GLY A 544 3.14 -0.01 -22.49
CA GLY A 544 3.51 -0.69 -21.27
C GLY A 544 3.38 -2.19 -21.33
N VAL A 545 3.73 -2.82 -20.22
CA VAL A 545 3.78 -4.27 -20.03
C VAL A 545 3.16 -4.64 -18.69
N ARG A 546 2.57 -5.81 -18.61
CA ARG A 546 1.96 -6.42 -17.42
C ARG A 546 2.75 -7.66 -17.06
N LEU A 547 3.29 -7.66 -15.87
CA LEU A 547 3.95 -8.77 -15.20
C LEU A 547 2.91 -9.45 -14.30
N LEU A 548 2.23 -10.46 -14.84
CA LEU A 548 1.18 -11.18 -14.12
C LEU A 548 1.79 -12.34 -13.34
N PHE A 549 1.58 -12.39 -12.02
CA PHE A 549 2.00 -13.52 -11.22
C PHE A 549 1.16 -14.75 -11.57
N GLN A 550 1.83 -15.88 -11.78
CA GLN A 550 1.18 -17.16 -12.03
C GLN A 550 1.09 -17.95 -10.73
N THR A 551 -0.10 -18.49 -10.46
CA THR A 551 -0.36 -19.41 -9.36
C THR A 551 0.63 -20.56 -9.40
N THR A 552 1.43 -20.66 -8.33
CA THR A 552 2.28 -21.84 -8.14
C THR A 552 1.46 -22.93 -7.46
N ASN A 553 1.57 -24.17 -7.94
CA ASN A 553 0.91 -25.34 -7.31
C ASN A 553 1.31 -25.55 -5.84
N THR A 554 2.33 -24.86 -5.36
CA THR A 554 2.69 -24.79 -3.94
C THR A 554 1.61 -24.10 -3.09
N GLY A 555 0.85 -23.15 -3.64
CA GLY A 555 -0.19 -22.40 -2.93
C GLY A 555 -1.52 -23.14 -2.77
N ASP A 556 -1.94 -23.94 -3.76
CA ASP A 556 -3.23 -24.66 -3.73
C ASP A 556 -3.30 -25.77 -2.67
N ARG A 557 -2.15 -26.15 -2.07
CA ARG A 557 -2.14 -27.05 -0.90
C ARG A 557 -2.42 -26.33 0.42
N TYR A 558 -2.20 -25.02 0.50
CA TYR A 558 -2.49 -24.23 1.69
C TYR A 558 -3.93 -23.74 1.61
N LYS A 559 -4.84 -24.55 2.15
CA LYS A 559 -6.22 -24.13 2.41
C LYS A 559 -6.16 -22.96 3.40
N SER A 560 -6.98 -21.94 3.20
CA SER A 560 -7.08 -20.89 4.23
C SER A 560 -7.59 -21.52 5.52
N ALA A 561 -7.24 -20.97 6.69
CA ALA A 561 -7.73 -21.49 7.97
C ALA A 561 -9.27 -21.65 8.01
N THR A 562 -10.00 -20.81 7.27
CA THR A 562 -11.45 -20.92 7.08
C THR A 562 -11.87 -22.09 6.19
N GLU A 563 -11.15 -22.36 5.12
CA GLU A 563 -11.39 -23.46 4.17
C GLU A 563 -10.98 -24.80 4.79
N GLU A 564 -9.87 -24.82 5.55
CA GLU A 564 -9.46 -25.96 6.36
C GLU A 564 -10.48 -26.26 7.47
N LYS A 565 -10.99 -25.23 8.16
CA LYS A 565 -12.05 -25.39 9.17
C LYS A 565 -13.39 -25.81 8.56
N GLN A 566 -13.68 -25.40 7.32
CA GLN A 566 -14.88 -25.83 6.61
C GLN A 566 -14.75 -27.29 6.16
N ASP A 567 -13.61 -27.68 5.62
CA ASP A 567 -13.31 -29.07 5.26
C ASP A 567 -13.27 -29.99 6.50
N GLU A 568 -12.73 -29.52 7.62
CA GLU A 568 -12.81 -30.23 8.91
C GLU A 568 -14.24 -30.35 9.40
N LYS A 569 -15.07 -29.32 9.23
CA LYS A 569 -16.49 -29.36 9.59
C LYS A 569 -17.26 -30.33 8.69
N GLU A 570 -16.96 -30.36 7.39
CA GLU A 570 -17.53 -31.32 6.46
C GLU A 570 -17.08 -32.76 6.80
N ARG A 571 -15.80 -32.96 7.13
CA ARG A 571 -15.26 -34.25 7.60
C ARG A 571 -15.88 -34.70 8.94
N ASN A 572 -16.03 -33.79 9.91
CA ASN A 572 -16.59 -34.10 11.22
C ASN A 572 -18.13 -34.26 11.19
N SER A 573 -18.82 -33.61 10.25
CA SER A 573 -20.26 -33.80 10.04
C SER A 573 -20.60 -35.14 9.36
N GLY A 574 -19.60 -35.88 8.88
CA GLY A 574 -19.75 -37.17 8.20
C GLY A 574 -19.77 -38.41 9.11
N SER A 575 -19.73 -38.28 10.44
CA SER A 575 -19.81 -39.43 11.35
C SER A 575 -21.25 -39.87 11.59
N GLY A 576 -21.83 -40.55 10.60
CA GLY A 576 -23.14 -41.17 10.69
C GLY A 576 -23.36 -42.18 9.56
N GLY A 577 -22.76 -43.37 9.71
CA GLY A 577 -22.78 -44.48 8.75
C GLY A 577 -24.10 -44.74 8.01
N SER A 578 -24.27 -44.09 6.87
CA SER A 578 -25.20 -44.51 5.83
C SER A 578 -24.47 -44.51 4.50
N ALA A 579 -24.41 -45.69 3.90
CA ALA A 579 -23.84 -45.93 2.58
C ALA A 579 -24.63 -45.15 1.52
N VAL A 580 -24.28 -43.89 1.32
CA VAL A 580 -24.82 -43.07 0.24
C VAL A 580 -24.15 -43.50 -1.05
N LYS A 581 -24.96 -44.18 -1.86
CA LYS A 581 -24.77 -44.56 -3.26
C LYS A 581 -24.02 -43.45 -4.01
N LYS A 582 -22.78 -43.73 -4.46
CA LYS A 582 -21.99 -42.88 -5.36
C LYS A 582 -22.81 -42.53 -6.60
N THR A 583 -23.42 -41.35 -6.63
CA THR A 583 -23.93 -40.74 -7.86
C THR A 583 -22.75 -40.15 -8.61
N SER A 584 -22.22 -40.93 -9.55
CA SER A 584 -21.05 -40.66 -10.39
C SER A 584 -21.27 -39.55 -11.44
N GLY A 585 -21.86 -38.40 -11.07
CA GLY A 585 -22.34 -37.41 -12.04
C GLY A 585 -22.12 -35.94 -11.70
N SER A 586 -21.56 -35.57 -10.55
CA SER A 586 -21.21 -34.17 -10.31
C SER A 586 -19.93 -33.83 -11.06
N ALA A 587 -20.05 -33.13 -12.18
CA ALA A 587 -18.92 -32.55 -12.89
C ALA A 587 -17.98 -31.85 -11.88
N PRO A 588 -16.66 -32.05 -11.98
CA PRO A 588 -15.72 -31.40 -11.06
C PRO A 588 -16.00 -29.91 -11.10
N VAL A 589 -16.39 -29.34 -9.96
CA VAL A 589 -16.56 -27.90 -9.80
C VAL A 589 -15.18 -27.32 -10.10
N SER A 590 -15.00 -26.73 -11.28
CA SER A 590 -13.76 -26.07 -11.64
C SER A 590 -13.62 -24.87 -10.71
N VAL A 591 -12.90 -25.05 -9.61
CA VAL A 591 -12.51 -23.94 -8.76
C VAL A 591 -11.69 -23.02 -9.66
N LYS A 592 -12.26 -21.87 -10.05
CA LYS A 592 -11.52 -20.87 -10.82
C LYS A 592 -10.26 -20.57 -10.03
N ALA A 593 -9.10 -20.83 -10.63
CA ALA A 593 -7.81 -20.55 -10.01
C ALA A 593 -7.83 -19.11 -9.47
N ARG A 594 -7.42 -18.95 -8.21
CA ARG A 594 -7.36 -17.63 -7.59
C ARG A 594 -6.42 -16.77 -8.42
N LYS A 595 -6.88 -15.59 -8.83
CA LYS A 595 -6.03 -14.65 -9.55
C LYS A 595 -4.92 -14.19 -8.60
N GLU A 596 -3.67 -14.45 -8.94
CA GLU A 596 -2.56 -13.74 -8.31
C GLU A 596 -2.43 -12.36 -8.98
N GLY A 597 -2.03 -11.36 -8.19
CA GLY A 597 -1.91 -10.00 -8.68
C GLY A 597 -0.82 -9.86 -9.74
N GLY A 598 -0.40 -8.62 -10.00
CA GLY A 598 0.74 -8.38 -10.88
C GLY A 598 1.15 -6.92 -10.88
N VAL A 599 2.21 -6.62 -11.62
CA VAL A 599 2.72 -5.26 -11.80
C VAL A 599 2.53 -4.84 -13.25
N GLU A 600 1.83 -3.74 -13.48
CA GLU A 600 1.76 -3.09 -14.79
C GLU A 600 2.75 -1.92 -14.81
N VAL A 601 3.71 -1.98 -15.73
CA VAL A 601 4.70 -0.93 -15.98
C VAL A 601 4.28 -0.17 -17.23
N LEU A 602 4.10 1.14 -17.10
CA LEU A 602 3.66 2.05 -18.14
C LEU A 602 4.76 3.06 -18.40
N VAL A 603 5.11 3.24 -19.66
CA VAL A 603 5.87 4.38 -20.16
C VAL A 603 4.86 5.38 -20.69
N GLU A 604 4.89 6.59 -20.14
CA GLU A 604 3.92 7.65 -20.42
C GLU A 604 4.65 8.92 -20.88
N LYS A 605 4.06 9.60 -21.86
CA LYS A 605 4.42 10.97 -22.23
C LYS A 605 3.30 11.90 -21.78
N THR A 606 3.59 12.83 -20.88
CA THR A 606 2.61 13.77 -20.33
C THR A 606 2.29 14.89 -21.33
N VAL A 607 1.24 15.66 -21.05
CA VAL A 607 0.89 16.85 -21.87
C VAL A 607 2.01 17.89 -21.89
N ASP A 608 2.77 17.99 -20.80
CA ASP A 608 3.93 18.87 -20.66
C ASP A 608 5.15 18.40 -21.47
N GLY A 609 5.03 17.22 -22.10
CA GLY A 609 6.10 16.59 -22.87
C GLY A 609 7.12 15.87 -22.01
N GLU A 610 6.88 15.68 -20.72
CA GLU A 610 7.74 14.88 -19.84
C GLU A 610 7.53 13.39 -20.10
N LEU A 611 8.62 12.62 -20.07
CA LEU A 611 8.60 11.18 -20.14
C LEU A 611 8.70 10.62 -18.73
N ARG A 612 7.88 9.63 -18.44
CA ARG A 612 7.93 8.96 -17.14
C ARG A 612 7.64 7.47 -17.24
N VAL A 613 8.11 6.74 -16.24
CA VAL A 613 7.83 5.32 -16.05
C VAL A 613 7.05 5.14 -14.76
N ARG A 614 5.88 4.51 -14.86
CA ARG A 614 4.96 4.30 -13.76
C ARG A 614 4.70 2.81 -13.58
N ALA A 615 4.96 2.28 -12.38
CA ALA A 615 4.61 0.92 -12.01
C ALA A 615 3.41 0.94 -11.06
N ARG A 616 2.42 0.09 -11.31
CA ARG A 616 1.25 -0.06 -10.45
C ARG A 616 0.79 -1.50 -10.33
N ARG A 617 0.03 -1.80 -9.29
CA ARG A 617 -0.64 -3.10 -9.18
C ARG A 617 -1.70 -3.27 -10.27
N CYS A 618 -1.76 -4.45 -10.87
CA CYS A 618 -2.77 -4.84 -11.85
C CYS A 618 -3.40 -6.20 -11.48
N ASN A 619 -4.51 -6.54 -12.14
CA ASN A 619 -5.28 -7.77 -11.84
C ASN A 619 -5.76 -7.86 -10.38
N MET A 620 -6.05 -6.71 -9.77
CA MET A 620 -6.53 -6.60 -8.41
C MET A 620 -8.03 -6.89 -8.34
N ASP A 621 -8.38 -7.85 -7.52
CA ASP A 621 -9.74 -8.23 -7.14
C ASP A 621 -9.78 -8.38 -5.62
N HIS A 622 -10.98 -8.42 -5.04
CA HIS A 622 -11.19 -8.56 -3.59
C HIS A 622 -10.54 -9.82 -2.99
N LYS A 623 -10.28 -10.85 -3.81
CA LYS A 623 -9.62 -12.11 -3.45
C LYS A 623 -8.19 -12.23 -3.99
N THR A 624 -7.71 -11.21 -4.70
CA THR A 624 -6.37 -11.25 -5.28
C THR A 624 -5.34 -11.27 -4.16
N ILE A 625 -4.43 -12.24 -4.23
CA ILE A 625 -3.29 -12.33 -3.32
C ILE A 625 -2.22 -11.36 -3.83
N VAL A 626 -1.82 -10.43 -2.97
CA VAL A 626 -0.73 -9.48 -3.22
C VAL A 626 0.59 -10.14 -2.84
N LYS A 627 1.58 -10.11 -3.74
CA LYS A 627 2.91 -10.71 -3.54
C LYS A 627 3.94 -9.61 -3.30
N GLU A 628 3.83 -8.91 -2.17
CA GLU A 628 4.58 -7.68 -1.87
C GLU A 628 6.09 -7.82 -2.09
N MET A 629 6.71 -8.91 -1.62
CA MET A 629 8.14 -9.19 -1.84
C MET A 629 8.51 -9.29 -3.33
N SER A 630 7.64 -9.90 -4.15
CA SER A 630 7.87 -10.00 -5.60
C SER A 630 7.67 -8.66 -6.30
N GLU A 631 6.68 -7.86 -5.85
CA GLU A 631 6.45 -6.50 -6.33
C GLU A 631 7.64 -5.59 -6.03
N GLU A 632 8.19 -5.66 -4.82
CA GLU A 632 9.34 -4.87 -4.39
C GLU A 632 10.60 -5.17 -5.21
N VAL A 633 10.90 -6.45 -5.47
CA VAL A 633 12.03 -6.86 -6.33
C VAL A 633 11.86 -6.31 -7.75
N ILE A 634 10.66 -6.42 -8.33
CA ILE A 634 10.35 -5.85 -9.65
C ILE A 634 10.56 -4.34 -9.67
N VAL A 635 10.02 -3.63 -8.67
CA VAL A 635 10.10 -2.17 -8.56
C VAL A 635 11.53 -1.68 -8.36
N SER A 636 12.31 -2.36 -7.51
CA SER A 636 13.73 -2.05 -7.28
C SER A 636 14.56 -2.24 -8.56
N ASN A 637 14.35 -3.36 -9.27
CA ASN A 637 15.03 -3.62 -10.53
C ASN A 637 14.62 -2.63 -11.63
N LEU A 638 13.33 -2.28 -11.71
CA LEU A 638 12.84 -1.27 -12.63
C LEU A 638 13.48 0.10 -12.36
N LYS A 639 13.56 0.50 -11.09
CA LYS A 639 14.20 1.78 -10.70
C LYS A 639 15.65 1.84 -11.13
N LYS A 640 16.42 0.76 -10.92
CA LYS A 640 17.81 0.65 -11.37
C LYS A 640 17.92 0.72 -12.89
N ALA A 641 17.07 0.00 -13.62
CA ALA A 641 17.07 -0.04 -15.09
C ALA A 641 16.74 1.32 -15.70
N VAL A 642 15.66 1.97 -15.24
CA VAL A 642 15.26 3.30 -15.74
C VAL A 642 16.32 4.35 -15.40
N LYS A 643 16.90 4.31 -14.19
CA LYS A 643 17.99 5.23 -13.83
C LYS A 643 19.21 5.04 -14.73
N ALA A 644 19.63 3.80 -14.97
CA ALA A 644 20.74 3.51 -15.88
C ALA A 644 20.46 4.00 -17.32
N TRP A 645 19.22 3.89 -17.79
CA TRP A 645 18.81 4.42 -19.09
C TRP A 645 18.88 5.95 -19.13
N VAL A 646 18.40 6.63 -18.07
CA VAL A 646 18.47 8.10 -17.94
C VAL A 646 19.92 8.56 -17.89
N ASP A 647 20.78 7.90 -17.11
CA ASP A 647 22.19 8.24 -16.95
C ASP A 647 22.95 8.08 -18.28
N ALA A 648 22.74 6.98 -19.01
CA ALA A 648 23.35 6.74 -20.33
C ALA A 648 22.99 7.83 -21.36
N ARG A 649 21.80 8.41 -21.24
CA ARG A 649 21.29 9.49 -22.10
C ARG A 649 21.77 10.87 -21.65
N GLY A 650 21.85 11.12 -20.34
CA GLY A 650 22.31 12.39 -19.78
C GLY A 650 23.80 12.66 -20.03
N VAL A 651 24.61 11.60 -20.10
CA VAL A 651 26.05 11.70 -20.40
C VAL A 651 26.30 11.98 -21.89
N THR A 652 25.36 11.63 -22.76
CA THR A 652 25.41 11.90 -24.20
C THR A 652 24.60 13.14 -24.52
N GLY A 653 25.07 14.30 -24.06
CA GLY A 653 24.59 15.60 -24.58
C GLY A 653 24.83 15.64 -26.09
N PHE A 654 23.80 15.33 -26.87
CA PHE A 654 23.77 15.49 -28.32
C PHE A 654 23.49 16.94 -28.69
#